data_AF-A0A3D6CEJ2-F1
#
_entry.id   AF-A0A3D6CEJ2-F1
#
_cell.length_a   1.000
_cell.length_b   1.000
_cell.length_c   1.000
_cell.angle_alpha   90.00
_cell.angle_beta   90.00
_cell.angle_gamma   90.00
#
_symmetry.space_group_name_H-M   'P 1'
#
loop_
_entity.id
_entity.type
_entity.pdbx_description
1 polymer ?
#
loop_
_entity_poly.entity_id
_entity_poly.type
_entity_poly.pdbx_seq_one_letter_code
_entity_poly.pdbx_strand_id
1 'polypeptide(L)'
;MEKVLVDGEEFFGDDPGMAVKNLRADAVKEVQVFDKKSEQAEFTGIDDGKTQKTINLKLKEDKKKGYFGKLSTAGGLMKNIDDRYNNNLMFGSFKGKRKLSAFVLHGNTGQDGLNWQDAQKYGGMDDNMSMDMDDESGGVMFTWRGGTSDDEPFINTQNGFIRNINAGVQYSNKWDDKHNFNFSPKFNEQIYSNIKDNFTQTFLGDSTLNEVARTFTNVKRQNVKTTAIHDWKIDSVNSLKLTVKANIYHSESDEYREASTTGKTGTLKNISNRRLELNSDKQSYSANLIFKHKFRKARRTLSISTDWNILNTDSRNTQTSLNESYETGFPNTLEIQQQTMSDRQTQRLMAKAVYTEPLNAKFSLEVAHELSYNFGTNNQITYAYSPSTGKYDEQVDSLTNDFKQSILLNKPSARISYAHKKVKFNIGSGFGITHFDLLDRSTTVSYIRDFVNFFPSAGVTYNYKSNHSFRFNYNGSTTQPTINQLQPLRNINNQFNQYIGNPDLKPAFVHNFNVTHNGYNFLKDQWMYQSLNVNVTQNSITNNRVIDPNSGKTITQPVNTNGNISINMWSGFGFKNKKTNIRFNISPNLNYSRFADVINNQTSFANTLNAGIGIWMQKAKDKKYDFSISNNFNENVNRNAQTKTTSTFYTNTLNVNATLYYKKVWSLITDYNFFARERTVGFTSNLNNHLLNAQIQRTFKNNEFTVFFAVRDILNQNIGIDRYFYSNTFSEERNERLKRYFLLGFSWDFKNKAGKYNMQTMTKKLFIYFFAMIMSYAGMAQTFISRASVEYEVKTNMKKTLGDAPWAEMMKDRLPNFVTSYYTFSFSDGKSRYGFSRWEDKNAIPEFMRAGDETNSWYMDHEKGIFNMQKNVFGSNFDVMDSIPHIQWKLSNESRVIAGFNCRKAVGIVMDSVYVFAFYTDEIMIPGGPCSINGLPGLILGMTIPRLYSSWIATKVSVTDVNEAGIKPVTAKKYLNYGTLRSSILDRVKEWGEPDDPSSKQWMEQFLWRTFL
;
A
#
# COMPACT_ATOMS: atom_id res chain seq x y z
N MET A 1 3.65 28.45 19.65
CA MET A 1 3.14 27.53 20.69
C MET A 1 3.37 26.15 20.12
N GLU A 2 4.22 25.35 20.74
CA GLU A 2 4.76 24.14 20.08
C GLU A 2 4.28 22.85 20.73
N LYS A 3 3.91 22.85 22.03
CA LYS A 3 3.50 21.62 22.73
C LYS A 3 2.45 21.88 23.82
N VAL A 4 1.47 20.97 23.99
CA VAL A 4 0.52 20.98 25.12
C VAL A 4 0.56 19.61 25.81
N LEU A 5 0.75 19.63 27.13
CA LEU A 5 0.70 18.49 28.03
C LEU A 5 -0.62 18.54 28.81
N VAL A 6 -1.05 17.38 29.31
CA VAL A 6 -2.18 17.19 30.19
C VAL A 6 -1.70 16.38 31.39
N ASP A 7 -1.80 16.95 32.59
CA ASP A 7 -1.21 16.40 33.82
C ASP A 7 0.29 16.03 33.68
N GLY A 8 1.03 16.81 32.89
CA GLY A 8 2.47 16.62 32.65
C GLY A 8 2.80 15.65 31.52
N GLU A 9 1.81 15.12 30.80
CA GLU A 9 1.98 14.10 29.75
C GLU A 9 1.34 14.53 28.42
N GLU A 10 1.86 14.05 27.30
CA GLU A 10 1.28 14.32 25.97
C GLU A 10 -0.10 13.66 25.84
N PHE A 11 -1.11 14.41 25.43
CA PHE A 11 -2.49 13.94 25.33
C PHE A 11 -2.82 13.56 23.88
N PHE A 12 -2.56 12.29 23.54
CA PHE A 12 -2.70 11.74 22.18
C PHE A 12 -1.95 12.60 21.13
N GLY A 13 -0.68 12.27 20.90
CA GLY A 13 0.21 12.99 19.97
C GLY A 13 0.75 14.32 20.52
N ASP A 14 1.50 15.02 19.67
CA ASP A 14 2.25 16.24 20.02
C ASP A 14 1.51 17.57 19.75
N ASP A 15 0.34 17.57 19.09
CA ASP A 15 -0.35 18.82 18.72
C ASP A 15 -1.02 19.52 19.92
N PRO A 16 -0.68 20.79 20.18
CA PRO A 16 -1.38 21.66 21.11
C PRO A 16 -2.92 21.66 21.00
N GLY A 17 -3.44 21.57 19.77
CA GLY A 17 -4.87 21.60 19.49
C GLY A 17 -5.61 20.38 20.03
N MET A 18 -4.93 19.24 20.19
CA MET A 18 -5.53 17.96 20.57
C MET A 18 -6.07 17.95 21.98
N ALA A 19 -5.26 18.40 22.94
CA ALA A 19 -5.68 18.55 24.32
C ALA A 19 -6.80 19.59 24.44
N VAL A 20 -6.64 20.77 23.82
CA VAL A 20 -7.55 21.90 24.00
C VAL A 20 -8.93 21.68 23.35
N LYS A 21 -9.01 20.95 22.22
CA LYS A 21 -10.30 20.70 21.52
C LYS A 21 -11.10 19.54 22.13
N ASN A 22 -10.42 18.56 22.71
CA ASN A 22 -11.05 17.33 23.21
C ASN A 22 -11.28 17.36 24.72
N LEU A 23 -10.54 18.18 25.47
CA LEU A 23 -10.79 18.43 26.89
C LEU A 23 -11.78 19.59 27.07
N ARG A 24 -12.64 19.47 28.09
CA ARG A 24 -13.56 20.56 28.44
C ARG A 24 -12.83 21.59 29.29
N ALA A 25 -13.16 22.87 29.11
CA ALA A 25 -12.63 23.94 29.95
C ALA A 25 -12.89 23.72 31.44
N ASP A 26 -14.06 23.17 31.81
CA ASP A 26 -14.42 22.88 33.20
C ASP A 26 -13.75 21.62 33.79
N ALA A 27 -13.10 20.82 32.94
CA ALA A 27 -12.27 19.68 33.36
C ALA A 27 -10.85 20.11 33.75
N VAL A 28 -10.40 21.28 33.30
CA VAL A 28 -9.08 21.83 33.61
C VAL A 28 -9.13 22.49 35.00
N LYS A 29 -8.18 22.11 35.86
CA LYS A 29 -7.94 22.70 37.18
C LYS A 29 -7.03 23.93 37.08
N GLU A 30 -5.93 23.83 36.35
CA GLU A 30 -4.96 24.92 36.16
C GLU A 30 -4.18 24.77 34.84
N VAL A 31 -3.60 25.88 34.37
CA VAL A 31 -2.80 25.96 33.13
C VAL A 31 -1.41 26.48 33.49
N GLN A 32 -0.37 25.70 33.20
CA GLN A 32 1.02 26.07 33.41
C GLN A 32 1.70 26.34 32.06
N VAL A 33 2.59 27.34 31.97
CA VAL A 33 3.34 27.65 30.74
C VAL A 33 4.82 27.72 31.07
N PHE A 34 5.65 26.94 30.37
CA PHE A 34 7.09 26.87 30.59
C PHE A 34 7.85 26.50 29.30
N ASP A 35 9.15 26.77 29.26
CA ASP A 35 10.02 26.34 28.17
C ASP A 35 10.59 24.95 28.49
N LYS A 36 10.19 23.93 27.73
CA LYS A 36 10.66 22.55 27.87
C LYS A 36 11.93 22.35 27.05
N LYS A 37 12.96 21.73 27.63
CA LYS A 37 14.21 21.38 26.92
C LYS A 37 14.01 20.09 26.13
N SER A 38 14.89 19.78 25.18
CA SER A 38 14.87 18.46 24.53
C SER A 38 15.10 17.35 25.55
N GLU A 39 14.60 16.13 25.29
CA GLU A 39 14.82 14.99 26.17
C GLU A 39 16.32 14.70 26.41
N GLN A 40 17.16 14.92 25.39
CA GLN A 40 18.61 14.77 25.49
C GLN A 40 19.23 15.85 26.38
N ALA A 41 18.77 17.10 26.27
CA ALA A 41 19.20 18.19 27.13
C ALA A 41 18.68 18.05 28.58
N GLU A 42 17.48 17.49 28.78
CA GLU A 42 16.94 17.12 30.09
C GLU A 42 17.72 15.95 30.73
N PHE A 43 18.22 15.03 29.89
CA PHE A 43 19.07 13.93 30.34
C PHE A 43 20.48 14.41 30.71
N THR A 44 21.20 15.00 29.76
CA THR A 44 22.60 15.44 29.91
C THR A 44 22.77 16.70 30.75
N GLY A 45 21.71 17.50 30.90
CA GLY A 45 21.81 18.85 31.46
C GLY A 45 22.61 19.83 30.59
N ILE A 46 23.05 19.40 29.40
CA ILE A 46 23.71 20.24 28.40
C ILE A 46 22.65 20.73 27.44
N ASP A 47 22.54 22.04 27.32
CA ASP A 47 21.58 22.67 26.42
C ASP A 47 22.04 22.51 24.96
N ASP A 48 21.31 21.68 24.21
CA ASP A 48 21.53 21.38 22.79
C ASP A 48 20.96 22.46 21.85
N GLY A 49 20.39 23.54 22.41
CA GLY A 49 19.77 24.61 21.64
C GLY A 49 18.38 24.28 21.11
N LYS A 50 17.75 23.20 21.58
CA LYS A 50 16.37 22.82 21.25
C LYS A 50 15.48 23.02 22.48
N THR A 51 14.66 24.07 22.46
CA THR A 51 13.68 24.39 23.52
C THR A 51 12.31 24.64 22.91
N GLN A 52 11.26 24.06 23.50
CA GLN A 52 9.89 24.18 23.02
C GLN A 52 9.00 24.87 24.06
N LYS A 53 8.26 25.89 23.63
CA LYS A 53 7.24 26.52 24.48
C LYS A 53 6.08 25.55 24.73
N THR A 54 5.90 25.17 25.98
CA THR A 54 4.98 24.11 26.40
C THR A 54 3.93 24.65 27.36
N ILE A 55 2.66 24.29 27.13
CA ILE A 55 1.56 24.48 28.09
C ILE A 55 1.28 23.15 28.76
N ASN A 56 1.00 23.11 30.06
CA ASN A 56 0.49 21.93 30.74
C ASN A 56 -0.89 22.22 31.34
N LEU A 57 -1.91 21.46 30.94
CA LEU A 57 -3.29 21.53 31.42
C LEU A 57 -3.49 20.47 32.51
N LYS A 58 -3.59 20.85 33.78
CA LYS A 58 -3.90 19.86 34.84
C LYS A 58 -5.39 19.60 34.91
N LEU A 59 -5.82 18.34 35.02
CA LEU A 59 -7.23 17.95 35.09
C LEU A 59 -7.73 17.78 36.53
N LYS A 60 -9.04 17.94 36.74
CA LYS A 60 -9.72 17.53 37.98
C LYS A 60 -9.77 16.00 38.08
N GLU A 61 -9.62 15.44 39.28
CA GLU A 61 -9.56 13.97 39.50
C GLU A 61 -10.79 13.21 38.96
N ASP A 62 -11.99 13.76 39.11
CA ASP A 62 -13.23 13.15 38.63
C ASP A 62 -13.38 13.18 37.09
N LYS A 63 -12.49 13.92 36.40
CA LYS A 63 -12.51 14.14 34.94
C LYS A 63 -11.40 13.44 34.17
N LYS A 64 -10.61 12.58 34.82
CA LYS A 64 -9.54 11.80 34.17
C LYS A 64 -10.03 10.56 33.38
N LYS A 65 -11.29 10.52 32.93
CA LYS A 65 -11.84 9.42 32.12
C LYS A 65 -12.73 9.93 31.00
N GLY A 66 -12.62 9.34 29.81
CA GLY A 66 -13.41 9.75 28.66
C GLY A 66 -13.24 8.84 27.44
N TYR A 67 -14.09 9.04 26.45
CA TYR A 67 -13.98 8.45 25.13
C TYR A 67 -14.39 9.46 24.06
N PHE A 68 -13.85 9.27 22.86
CA PHE A 68 -14.15 10.03 21.65
C PHE A 68 -14.03 9.11 20.44
N GLY A 69 -14.63 9.48 19.32
CA GLY A 69 -14.51 8.72 18.10
C GLY A 69 -15.14 9.45 16.93
N LYS A 70 -14.94 8.87 15.75
CA LYS A 70 -15.41 9.41 14.48
C LYS A 70 -15.86 8.25 13.60
N LEU A 71 -17.10 8.31 13.12
CA LEU A 71 -17.60 7.46 12.05
C LEU A 71 -17.86 8.36 10.85
N SER A 72 -17.20 8.14 9.73
CA SER A 72 -17.44 8.90 8.49
C SER A 72 -17.56 7.93 7.32
N THR A 73 -18.65 8.04 6.57
CA THR A 73 -18.94 7.25 5.38
C THR A 73 -19.25 8.18 4.23
N ALA A 74 -18.78 7.85 3.03
CA ALA A 74 -19.08 8.59 1.82
C ALA A 74 -19.14 7.62 0.63
N GLY A 75 -20.15 7.82 -0.23
CA GLY A 75 -20.38 7.03 -1.42
C GLY A 75 -20.54 7.89 -2.66
N GLY A 76 -20.12 7.33 -3.79
CA GLY A 76 -20.15 7.92 -5.12
C GLY A 76 -21.57 8.07 -5.64
N LEU A 77 -21.83 9.13 -6.39
CA LEU A 77 -23.15 9.39 -6.98
C LEU A 77 -23.17 9.31 -8.51
N MET A 78 -22.02 9.21 -9.18
CA MET A 78 -21.95 9.18 -10.64
C MET A 78 -22.20 7.78 -11.17
N LYS A 79 -23.08 7.68 -12.16
CA LYS A 79 -23.25 6.49 -13.00
C LYS A 79 -22.17 6.48 -14.09
N ASN A 80 -21.73 5.30 -14.52
CA ASN A 80 -20.74 5.08 -15.60
C ASN A 80 -19.27 5.39 -15.25
N ILE A 81 -18.92 5.39 -13.96
CA ILE A 81 -17.53 5.28 -13.48
C ILE A 81 -17.50 4.24 -12.36
N ASP A 82 -16.33 3.70 -12.04
CA ASP A 82 -16.19 2.83 -10.87
C ASP A 82 -16.66 3.54 -9.60
N ASP A 83 -17.37 2.81 -8.74
CA ASP A 83 -17.88 3.33 -7.48
C ASP A 83 -16.77 3.92 -6.63
N ARG A 84 -16.98 5.15 -6.15
CA ARG A 84 -16.05 5.85 -5.25
C ARG A 84 -16.58 5.83 -3.84
N TYR A 85 -15.75 5.47 -2.87
CA TYR A 85 -16.18 5.46 -1.47
C TYR A 85 -15.03 5.76 -0.52
N ASN A 86 -15.41 6.22 0.67
CA ASN A 86 -14.48 6.48 1.75
C ASN A 86 -15.19 6.25 3.10
N ASN A 87 -14.70 5.25 3.84
CA ASN A 87 -15.24 4.81 5.11
C ASN A 87 -14.16 4.86 6.18
N ASN A 88 -14.41 5.61 7.23
CA ASN A 88 -13.49 5.84 8.33
C ASN A 88 -14.20 5.56 9.65
N LEU A 89 -13.68 4.61 10.41
CA LEU A 89 -14.12 4.29 11.75
C LEU A 89 -12.95 4.51 12.71
N MET A 90 -13.13 5.35 13.70
CA MET A 90 -12.08 5.70 14.67
C MET A 90 -12.67 5.76 16.07
N PHE A 91 -11.94 5.23 17.05
CA PHE A 91 -12.34 5.22 18.45
C PHE A 91 -11.13 5.44 19.34
N GLY A 92 -11.30 6.26 20.37
CA GLY A 92 -10.29 6.58 21.37
C GLY A 92 -10.89 6.63 22.77
N SER A 93 -10.18 6.12 23.76
CA SER A 93 -10.60 6.13 25.16
C SER A 93 -9.40 6.33 26.08
N PHE A 94 -9.64 6.98 27.22
CA PHE A 94 -8.62 7.18 28.24
C PHE A 94 -9.18 7.03 29.66
N LYS A 95 -8.35 6.54 30.57
CA LYS A 95 -8.60 6.45 32.01
C LYS A 95 -7.28 6.70 32.75
N GLY A 96 -7.13 7.89 33.33
CA GLY A 96 -5.87 8.36 33.89
C GLY A 96 -4.79 8.36 32.82
N LYS A 97 -3.69 7.66 33.09
CA LYS A 97 -2.53 7.52 32.20
C LYS A 97 -2.72 6.43 31.12
N ARG A 98 -3.78 5.62 31.21
CA ARG A 98 -4.10 4.57 30.23
C ARG A 98 -4.88 5.15 29.06
N LYS A 99 -4.40 4.95 27.84
CA LYS A 99 -5.06 5.35 26.60
C LYS A 99 -5.16 4.16 25.65
N LEU A 100 -6.29 4.03 24.97
CA LEU A 100 -6.55 3.03 23.96
C LEU A 100 -7.21 3.72 22.75
N SER A 101 -6.67 3.56 21.56
CA SER A 101 -7.35 3.93 20.32
C SER A 101 -7.31 2.82 19.30
N ALA A 102 -8.29 2.83 18.40
CA ALA A 102 -8.36 1.92 17.27
C ALA A 102 -8.97 2.66 16.08
N PHE A 103 -8.58 2.28 14.88
CA PHE A 103 -9.15 2.82 13.67
C PHE A 103 -9.17 1.80 12.54
N VAL A 104 -10.09 1.99 11.61
CA VAL A 104 -10.21 1.28 10.33
C VAL A 104 -10.57 2.32 9.27
N LEU A 105 -9.79 2.39 8.21
CA LEU A 105 -9.99 3.24 7.05
C LEU A 105 -10.13 2.32 5.83
N HIS A 106 -11.15 2.53 5.04
CA HIS A 106 -11.40 1.76 3.82
C HIS A 106 -11.91 2.71 2.74
N GLY A 107 -11.16 2.84 1.66
CA GLY A 107 -11.54 3.75 0.59
C GLY A 107 -10.73 3.57 -0.68
N ASN A 108 -11.28 4.13 -1.77
CA ASN A 108 -10.63 4.13 -3.08
C ASN A 108 -10.52 5.53 -3.70
N THR A 109 -10.60 6.57 -2.86
CA THR A 109 -10.49 7.99 -3.28
C THR A 109 -9.09 8.55 -3.02
N GLY A 110 -8.05 7.71 -3.01
CA GLY A 110 -6.66 8.12 -2.76
C GLY A 110 -6.27 8.27 -1.28
N GLN A 111 -7.08 7.76 -0.34
CA GLN A 111 -6.74 7.79 1.09
C GLN A 111 -5.74 6.68 1.45
N ASP A 112 -4.52 7.07 1.78
CA ASP A 112 -3.43 6.13 2.10
C ASP A 112 -3.27 5.83 3.61
N GLY A 113 -3.92 6.60 4.47
CA GLY A 113 -3.81 6.45 5.92
C GLY A 113 -4.56 7.52 6.68
N LEU A 114 -4.24 7.66 7.97
CA LEU A 114 -4.76 8.74 8.80
C LEU A 114 -4.21 10.08 8.30
N ASN A 115 -5.08 11.08 8.13
CA ASN A 115 -4.62 12.46 7.97
C ASN A 115 -3.86 12.89 9.23
N TRP A 116 -3.04 13.93 9.13
CA TRP A 116 -2.19 14.37 10.25
C TRP A 116 -2.96 14.59 11.56
N GLN A 117 -4.14 15.22 11.50
CA GLN A 117 -4.95 15.48 12.69
C GLN A 117 -5.51 14.20 13.32
N ASP A 118 -5.90 13.22 12.51
CA ASP A 118 -6.43 11.93 12.96
C ASP A 118 -5.30 10.98 13.41
N ALA A 119 -4.12 11.05 12.78
CA ALA A 119 -2.91 10.31 13.16
C ALA A 119 -2.44 10.67 14.57
N GLN A 120 -2.58 11.93 14.98
CA GLN A 120 -2.25 12.30 16.36
C GLN A 120 -3.25 11.76 17.39
N LYS A 121 -4.54 11.61 17.03
CA LYS A 121 -5.55 11.10 17.99
C LYS A 121 -5.58 9.58 18.08
N TYR A 122 -5.38 8.92 16.94
CA TYR A 122 -5.64 7.49 16.80
C TYR A 122 -4.40 6.69 16.38
N GLY A 123 -3.37 7.36 15.84
CA GLY A 123 -2.10 6.77 15.44
C GLY A 123 -1.05 6.73 16.57
N GLY A 124 0.05 6.02 16.29
CA GLY A 124 1.15 5.83 17.24
C GLY A 124 2.18 6.95 17.17
N MET A 125 2.93 7.15 18.26
CA MET A 125 3.93 8.23 18.39
C MET A 125 5.15 8.10 17.45
N ASP A 126 5.31 7.00 16.72
CA ASP A 126 6.45 6.74 15.83
C ASP A 126 6.01 6.04 14.53
N ASP A 127 5.02 6.63 13.85
CA ASP A 127 4.29 6.00 12.73
C ASP A 127 5.01 5.96 11.38
N ASN A 128 6.22 6.50 11.28
CA ASN A 128 6.84 6.82 9.99
C ASN A 128 8.07 5.96 9.66
N MET A 129 7.88 4.66 9.42
CA MET A 129 8.95 3.80 8.87
C MET A 129 8.43 2.84 7.78
N SER A 130 9.05 2.93 6.59
CA SER A 130 9.53 1.79 5.82
C SER A 130 11.05 1.72 5.99
N MET A 131 11.61 0.53 5.84
CA MET A 131 13.05 0.29 5.90
C MET A 131 13.45 -0.07 4.48
N ASP A 132 14.18 0.83 3.82
CA ASP A 132 14.76 0.56 2.51
C ASP A 132 16.25 0.31 2.73
N MET A 133 16.79 -0.69 2.07
CA MET A 133 18.22 -0.89 2.00
C MET A 133 18.67 -0.34 0.66
N ASP A 134 19.61 0.58 0.69
CA ASP A 134 20.34 0.88 -0.53
C ASP A 134 21.23 -0.34 -0.84
N ASP A 135 20.74 -1.19 -1.75
CA ASP A 135 21.45 -2.35 -2.31
C ASP A 135 22.85 -1.97 -2.81
N GLU A 136 23.07 -0.69 -3.12
CA GLU A 136 24.39 -0.18 -3.45
C GLU A 136 25.21 0.08 -2.15
N SER A 137 24.88 1.06 -1.30
CA SER A 137 25.80 1.45 -0.20
C SER A 137 25.88 0.50 1.00
N GLY A 138 25.06 -0.55 1.05
CA GLY A 138 24.90 -1.37 2.27
C GLY A 138 24.36 -0.56 3.46
N GLY A 139 23.85 0.65 3.18
CA GLY A 139 23.30 1.59 4.13
C GLY A 139 21.83 1.33 4.33
N VAL A 140 21.44 0.98 5.55
CA VAL A 140 20.03 1.00 5.95
C VAL A 140 19.58 2.46 6.08
N MET A 141 18.69 2.90 5.20
CA MET A 141 18.11 4.24 5.20
C MET A 141 16.65 4.17 5.63
N PHE A 142 16.26 5.07 6.54
CA PHE A 142 14.86 5.22 6.96
C PHE A 142 14.21 6.29 6.09
N THR A 143 13.53 5.90 5.02
CA THR A 143 12.85 6.83 4.11
C THR A 143 11.34 6.67 4.13
N TRP A 144 10.64 7.81 4.04
CA TRP A 144 9.19 7.90 3.83
C TRP A 144 8.96 8.00 2.33
N ARG A 145 8.79 6.85 1.69
CA ARG A 145 8.30 6.59 0.32
C ARG A 145 8.89 5.23 -0.03
N GLY A 146 8.04 4.23 -0.31
CA GLY A 146 8.54 3.08 -1.08
C GLY A 146 9.16 3.65 -2.34
N GLY A 147 10.46 3.45 -2.54
CA GLY A 147 11.23 4.24 -3.51
C GLY A 147 12.63 3.72 -3.74
N THR A 148 12.81 3.14 -4.93
CA THR A 148 14.02 3.09 -5.76
C THR A 148 15.16 2.11 -5.46
N SER A 149 15.19 1.41 -4.33
CA SER A 149 16.29 0.44 -4.05
C SER A 149 15.85 -1.00 -3.80
N ASP A 150 14.54 -1.27 -3.85
CA ASP A 150 13.96 -2.50 -3.29
C ASP A 150 13.42 -3.47 -4.36
N ASP A 151 13.78 -3.27 -5.64
CA ASP A 151 13.28 -3.95 -6.87
C ASP A 151 11.75 -3.92 -7.06
N GLU A 152 11.04 -3.19 -6.20
CA GLU A 152 9.58 -3.13 -6.14
C GLU A 152 9.01 -1.88 -6.84
N PRO A 153 7.82 -1.97 -7.50
CA PRO A 153 7.23 -0.82 -8.16
C PRO A 153 6.90 0.33 -7.20
N PHE A 154 7.24 1.55 -7.60
CA PHE A 154 6.91 2.77 -6.86
C PHE A 154 5.39 3.01 -6.87
N ILE A 155 4.75 3.06 -5.70
CA ILE A 155 3.33 3.42 -5.57
C ILE A 155 3.23 4.89 -5.15
N ASN A 156 2.65 5.70 -6.01
CA ASN A 156 2.22 7.05 -5.67
C ASN A 156 0.70 7.08 -5.53
N THR A 157 0.19 7.26 -4.32
CA THR A 157 -1.26 7.24 -4.06
C THR A 157 -2.05 8.39 -4.69
N GLN A 158 -1.36 9.39 -5.26
CA GLN A 158 -1.96 10.45 -6.07
C GLN A 158 -2.06 10.11 -7.56
N ASN A 159 -1.29 9.12 -8.03
CA ASN A 159 -1.25 8.65 -9.42
C ASN A 159 -1.87 7.26 -9.49
N GLY A 160 -2.60 6.92 -10.55
CA GLY A 160 -3.32 5.66 -10.66
C GLY A 160 -4.55 5.55 -9.76
N PHE A 161 -5.09 4.35 -9.67
CA PHE A 161 -6.25 4.00 -8.86
C PHE A 161 -5.81 3.09 -7.71
N ILE A 162 -6.06 3.54 -6.49
CA ILE A 162 -5.71 2.80 -5.28
C ILE A 162 -6.97 2.46 -4.50
N ARG A 163 -7.06 1.21 -4.05
CA ARG A 163 -7.96 0.76 -2.98
C ARG A 163 -7.11 0.45 -1.77
N ASN A 164 -7.46 1.01 -0.63
CA ASN A 164 -6.69 0.85 0.59
C ASN A 164 -7.57 0.46 1.78
N ILE A 165 -7.08 -0.49 2.58
CA ILE A 165 -7.61 -0.84 3.90
C ILE A 165 -6.48 -0.61 4.90
N ASN A 166 -6.66 0.34 5.81
CA ASN A 166 -5.71 0.63 6.87
C ASN A 166 -6.38 0.48 8.23
N ALA A 167 -5.88 -0.43 9.06
CA ALA A 167 -6.40 -0.68 10.39
C ALA A 167 -5.27 -0.60 11.42
N GLY A 168 -5.58 -0.12 12.62
CA GLY A 168 -4.58 -0.01 13.67
C GLY A 168 -5.18 0.06 15.06
N VAL A 169 -4.40 -0.41 16.02
CA VAL A 169 -4.70 -0.30 17.46
C VAL A 169 -3.51 0.36 18.13
N GLN A 170 -3.79 1.17 19.14
CA GLN A 170 -2.82 1.85 19.97
C GLN A 170 -3.20 1.62 21.43
N TYR A 171 -2.31 1.03 22.20
CA TYR A 171 -2.40 0.97 23.65
C TYR A 171 -1.24 1.74 24.24
N SER A 172 -1.51 2.60 25.21
CA SER A 172 -0.47 3.20 26.03
C SER A 172 -0.89 3.22 27.49
N ASN A 173 0.06 2.99 28.38
CA ASN A 173 -0.17 3.13 29.81
C ASN A 173 1.11 3.44 30.55
N LYS A 174 0.97 4.16 31.65
CA LYS A 174 2.07 4.48 32.55
C LYS A 174 1.75 4.08 33.98
N TRP A 175 2.59 3.21 34.54
CA TRP A 175 2.48 2.69 35.91
C TRP A 175 3.52 3.34 36.82
N ASP A 176 3.06 3.82 37.98
CA ASP A 176 3.88 4.39 39.07
C ASP A 176 4.90 5.45 38.66
N ASP A 177 4.67 6.12 37.53
CA ASP A 177 5.63 7.04 36.89
C ASP A 177 6.99 6.44 36.50
N LYS A 178 7.17 5.14 36.71
CA LYS A 178 8.39 4.37 36.43
C LYS A 178 8.32 3.61 35.12
N HIS A 179 7.17 3.03 34.77
CA HIS A 179 7.02 2.24 33.55
C HIS A 179 6.06 2.95 32.61
N ASN A 180 6.50 3.24 31.39
CA ASN A 180 5.67 3.77 30.33
C ASN A 180 5.71 2.80 29.14
N PHE A 181 4.58 2.19 28.81
CA PHE A 181 4.48 1.21 27.73
C PHE A 181 3.55 1.70 26.64
N ASN A 182 3.99 1.57 25.40
CA ASN A 182 3.21 1.84 24.20
C ASN A 182 3.26 0.62 23.27
N PHE A 183 2.12 0.23 22.72
CA PHE A 183 2.00 -0.87 21.78
C PHE A 183 1.05 -0.50 20.64
N SER A 184 1.50 -0.71 19.40
CA SER A 184 0.91 -0.10 18.21
C SER A 184 0.91 -1.05 17.00
N PRO A 185 0.10 -2.13 17.00
CA PRO A 185 -0.05 -2.99 15.83
C PRO A 185 -0.95 -2.36 14.77
N LYS A 186 -0.61 -2.59 13.50
CA LYS A 186 -1.28 -2.04 12.32
C LYS A 186 -1.26 -3.04 11.18
N PHE A 187 -2.29 -2.95 10.35
CA PHE A 187 -2.45 -3.70 9.12
C PHE A 187 -2.76 -2.73 7.97
N ASN A 188 -2.15 -2.96 6.83
CA ASN A 188 -2.38 -2.19 5.62
C ASN A 188 -2.44 -3.11 4.40
N GLU A 189 -3.53 -3.02 3.64
CA GLU A 189 -3.68 -3.67 2.34
C GLU A 189 -3.90 -2.60 1.27
N GLN A 190 -3.09 -2.65 0.22
CA GLN A 190 -3.17 -1.74 -0.92
C GLN A 190 -3.29 -2.54 -2.21
N ILE A 191 -4.25 -2.16 -3.04
CA ILE A 191 -4.36 -2.61 -4.42
C ILE A 191 -4.24 -1.38 -5.29
N TYR A 192 -3.30 -1.43 -6.22
CA TYR A 192 -2.89 -0.30 -7.03
C TYR A 192 -2.88 -0.69 -8.50
N SER A 193 -3.39 0.20 -9.35
CA SER A 193 -3.26 0.10 -10.80
C SER A 193 -2.90 1.47 -11.37
N ASN A 194 -2.01 1.52 -12.34
CA ASN A 194 -1.62 2.76 -12.98
C ASN A 194 -1.20 2.54 -14.43
N ILE A 195 -1.52 3.53 -15.26
CA ILE A 195 -1.01 3.64 -16.63
C ILE A 195 -0.12 4.87 -16.67
N LYS A 196 1.13 4.64 -17.08
CA LYS A 196 2.17 5.65 -17.18
C LYS A 196 2.63 5.76 -18.63
N ASP A 197 2.47 6.94 -19.21
CA ASP A 197 3.07 7.29 -20.50
C ASP A 197 4.33 8.12 -20.24
N ASN A 198 5.47 7.71 -20.79
CA ASN A 198 6.74 8.40 -20.66
C ASN A 198 7.28 8.77 -22.05
N PHE A 199 7.70 10.02 -22.21
CA PHE A 199 8.47 10.48 -23.35
C PHE A 199 9.84 10.94 -22.87
N THR A 200 10.90 10.36 -23.43
CA THR A 200 12.27 10.68 -23.07
C THR A 200 13.07 11.07 -24.31
N GLN A 201 13.73 12.22 -24.29
CA GLN A 201 14.60 12.69 -25.35
C GLN A 201 16.04 12.83 -24.82
N THR A 202 16.99 12.14 -25.45
CA THR A 202 18.40 12.17 -25.09
C THR A 202 19.22 12.86 -26.18
N PHE A 203 19.99 13.87 -25.79
CA PHE A 203 20.82 14.68 -26.68
C PHE A 203 22.26 14.15 -26.72
N LEU A 204 22.81 13.93 -27.91
CA LEU A 204 24.16 13.39 -28.17
C LEU A 204 24.88 14.26 -29.21
N GLY A 205 25.35 15.44 -28.79
CA GLY A 205 25.87 16.44 -29.73
C GLY A 205 24.79 16.86 -30.74
N ASP A 206 25.02 16.60 -32.03
CA ASP A 206 24.08 16.93 -33.12
C ASP A 206 22.95 15.89 -33.30
N SER A 207 23.09 14.71 -32.68
CA SER A 207 22.12 13.62 -32.73
C SER A 207 21.16 13.62 -31.53
N THR A 208 19.97 13.07 -31.71
CA THR A 208 18.96 12.92 -30.63
C THR A 208 18.29 11.55 -30.72
N LEU A 209 18.07 10.93 -29.56
CA LEU A 209 17.26 9.72 -29.41
C LEU A 209 15.96 10.08 -28.69
N ASN A 210 14.82 9.66 -29.23
CA ASN A 210 13.49 9.87 -28.65
C ASN A 210 12.89 8.50 -28.30
N GLU A 211 12.68 8.23 -27.02
CA GLU A 211 11.96 7.07 -26.52
C GLU A 211 10.53 7.47 -26.16
N VAL A 212 9.55 6.69 -26.65
CA VAL A 212 8.17 6.71 -26.15
C VAL A 212 7.93 5.36 -25.48
N ALA A 213 7.51 5.38 -24.22
CA ALA A 213 7.19 4.20 -23.46
C ALA A 213 5.81 4.30 -22.80
N ARG A 214 5.08 3.20 -22.78
CA ARG A 214 3.85 3.02 -22.02
C ARG A 214 4.02 1.89 -21.03
N THR A 215 3.63 2.10 -19.79
CA THR A 215 3.77 1.13 -18.71
C THR A 215 2.45 0.96 -17.98
N PHE A 216 2.00 -0.29 -17.89
CA PHE A 216 0.86 -0.72 -17.08
C PHE A 216 1.43 -1.41 -15.85
N THR A 217 1.01 -0.97 -14.66
CA THR A 217 1.49 -1.53 -13.41
C THR A 217 0.30 -1.89 -12.54
N ASN A 218 0.22 -3.16 -12.12
CA ASN A 218 -0.70 -3.63 -11.09
C ASN A 218 0.12 -4.09 -9.88
N VAL A 219 -0.29 -3.68 -8.69
CA VAL A 219 0.41 -4.04 -7.46
C VAL A 219 -0.60 -4.36 -6.37
N LYS A 220 -0.37 -5.47 -5.66
CA LYS A 220 -1.10 -5.84 -4.46
C LYS A 220 -0.11 -6.00 -3.31
N ARG A 221 -0.35 -5.27 -2.23
CA ARG A 221 0.55 -5.22 -1.07
C ARG A 221 -0.21 -5.41 0.20
N GLN A 222 0.34 -6.23 1.08
CA GLN A 222 -0.17 -6.43 2.44
C GLN A 222 0.99 -6.27 3.42
N ASN A 223 0.77 -5.55 4.51
CA ASN A 223 1.74 -5.53 5.59
C ASN A 223 1.12 -5.44 6.97
N VAL A 224 1.85 -6.02 7.92
CA VAL A 224 1.57 -5.96 9.35
C VAL A 224 2.76 -5.28 10.02
N LYS A 225 2.51 -4.12 10.62
CA LYS A 225 3.50 -3.32 11.34
C LYS A 225 3.18 -3.36 12.82
N THR A 226 4.18 -3.59 13.66
CA THR A 226 4.01 -3.58 15.11
C THR A 226 5.13 -2.79 15.73
N THR A 227 4.80 -1.83 16.59
CA THR A 227 5.76 -1.09 17.41
C THR A 227 5.43 -1.29 18.89
N ALA A 228 6.44 -1.61 19.69
CA ALA A 228 6.38 -1.68 21.14
C ALA A 228 7.47 -0.79 21.74
N ILE A 229 7.11 0.08 22.67
CA ILE A 229 8.07 0.95 23.38
C ILE A 229 7.84 0.78 24.86
N HIS A 230 8.89 0.46 25.60
CA HIS A 230 8.91 0.41 27.06
C HIS A 230 9.99 1.33 27.59
N ASP A 231 9.58 2.40 28.25
CA ASP A 231 10.46 3.31 28.98
C ASP A 231 10.34 3.01 30.47
N TRP A 232 11.45 2.56 31.05
CA TRP A 232 11.58 2.11 32.42
C TRP A 232 12.59 2.99 33.16
N LYS A 233 12.09 3.80 34.10
CA LYS A 233 12.90 4.49 35.10
C LYS A 233 13.16 3.53 36.25
N ILE A 234 14.33 2.92 36.24
CA ILE A 234 14.79 1.97 37.26
C ILE A 234 14.85 2.69 38.62
N ASP A 235 15.48 3.87 38.63
CA ASP A 235 15.59 4.74 39.80
C ASP A 235 15.71 6.23 39.36
N SER A 236 16.19 7.11 40.24
CA SER A 236 16.34 8.55 39.96
C SER A 236 17.49 8.90 39.01
N VAL A 237 18.42 7.98 38.78
CA VAL A 237 19.64 8.17 37.98
C VAL A 237 19.75 7.24 36.78
N ASN A 238 19.03 6.11 36.78
CA ASN A 238 19.05 5.08 35.76
C ASN A 238 17.70 4.99 35.02
N SER A 239 17.74 5.01 33.69
CA SER A 239 16.56 4.71 32.86
C SER A 239 16.94 3.84 31.67
N LEU A 240 16.02 2.96 31.28
CA LEU A 240 16.13 2.05 30.15
C LEU A 240 14.95 2.29 29.21
N LYS A 241 15.21 2.54 27.93
CA LYS A 241 14.16 2.60 26.90
C LYS A 241 14.40 1.48 25.90
N LEU A 242 13.46 0.56 25.80
CA LEU A 242 13.43 -0.49 24.78
C LEU A 242 12.38 -0.13 23.73
N THR A 243 12.76 -0.14 22.46
CA THR A 243 11.86 0.02 21.32
C THR A 243 12.03 -1.18 20.41
N VAL A 244 10.97 -1.94 20.20
CA VAL A 244 10.95 -3.09 19.29
C VAL A 244 9.96 -2.77 18.17
N LYS A 245 10.37 -2.98 16.93
CA LYS A 245 9.49 -2.86 15.76
C LYS A 245 9.62 -4.09 14.88
N ALA A 246 8.49 -4.51 14.32
CA ALA A 246 8.40 -5.59 13.35
C ALA A 246 7.53 -5.12 12.18
N ASN A 247 7.94 -5.47 10.96
CA ASN A 247 7.17 -5.24 9.75
C ASN A 247 7.28 -6.49 8.86
N ILE A 248 6.15 -7.17 8.67
CA ILE A 248 6.04 -8.32 7.79
C ILE A 248 5.21 -7.85 6.60
N TYR A 249 5.72 -8.08 5.40
CA TYR A 249 5.20 -7.49 4.19
C TYR A 249 5.21 -8.53 3.07
N HIS A 250 4.14 -8.56 2.29
CA HIS A 250 4.00 -9.37 1.08
C HIS A 250 3.58 -8.44 -0.08
N SER A 251 4.24 -8.59 -1.24
CA SER A 251 3.93 -7.82 -2.44
C SER A 251 3.89 -8.72 -3.67
N GLU A 252 2.88 -8.48 -4.49
CA GLU A 252 2.74 -9.05 -5.82
C GLU A 252 2.64 -7.88 -6.80
N SER A 253 3.41 -7.91 -7.88
CA SER A 253 3.28 -6.93 -8.95
C SER A 253 3.42 -7.53 -10.33
N ASP A 254 2.65 -6.99 -11.27
CA ASP A 254 2.74 -7.27 -12.70
C ASP A 254 2.93 -5.93 -13.43
N GLU A 255 4.07 -5.78 -14.10
CA GLU A 255 4.41 -4.62 -14.92
C GLU A 255 4.54 -5.04 -16.37
N TYR A 256 3.78 -4.40 -17.25
CA TYR A 256 3.93 -4.52 -18.70
C TYR A 256 4.39 -3.17 -19.28
N ARG A 257 5.53 -3.17 -19.97
CA ARG A 257 6.13 -1.99 -20.59
C ARG A 257 6.35 -2.22 -22.08
N GLU A 258 5.85 -1.29 -22.88
CA GLU A 258 6.11 -1.17 -24.31
C GLU A 258 6.95 0.09 -24.53
N ALA A 259 8.04 -0.02 -25.26
CA ALA A 259 8.90 1.11 -25.58
C ALA A 259 9.39 1.08 -27.02
N SER A 260 9.48 2.26 -27.63
CA SER A 260 10.06 2.46 -28.96
C SER A 260 11.02 3.63 -28.94
N THR A 261 12.21 3.43 -29.51
CA THR A 261 13.23 4.47 -29.62
C THR A 261 13.45 4.84 -31.08
N THR A 262 13.44 6.14 -31.38
CA THR A 262 13.68 6.70 -32.71
C THR A 262 14.83 7.70 -32.70
N GLY A 263 15.49 7.88 -33.84
CA GLY A 263 16.44 8.97 -34.06
C GLY A 263 15.75 10.32 -34.33
N LYS A 264 16.56 11.38 -34.49
CA LYS A 264 16.10 12.75 -34.81
C LYS A 264 15.15 12.84 -36.02
N THR A 265 15.36 12.00 -37.02
CA THR A 265 14.57 11.95 -38.27
C THR A 265 13.37 11.01 -38.20
N GLY A 266 13.07 10.42 -37.03
CA GLY A 266 12.02 9.42 -36.87
C GLY A 266 12.41 8.01 -37.29
N THR A 267 13.68 7.77 -37.64
CA THR A 267 14.20 6.44 -37.95
C THR A 267 14.14 5.54 -36.71
N LEU A 268 13.49 4.39 -36.82
CA LEU A 268 13.36 3.43 -35.71
C LEU A 268 14.73 2.84 -35.37
N LYS A 269 15.06 2.79 -34.08
CA LYS A 269 16.34 2.28 -33.56
C LYS A 269 16.15 0.98 -32.79
N ASN A 270 15.16 0.95 -31.89
CA ASN A 270 14.79 -0.26 -31.18
C ASN A 270 13.33 -0.25 -30.73
N ILE A 271 12.80 -1.45 -30.48
CA ILE A 271 11.53 -1.73 -29.81
C ILE A 271 11.81 -2.69 -28.65
N SER A 272 11.14 -2.48 -27.53
CA SER A 272 11.21 -3.35 -26.36
C SER A 272 9.82 -3.54 -25.76
N ASN A 273 9.33 -4.78 -25.77
CA ASN A 273 8.16 -5.20 -25.00
C ASN A 273 8.64 -6.06 -23.83
N ARG A 274 8.27 -5.70 -22.61
CA ARG A 274 8.71 -6.40 -21.39
C ARG A 274 7.53 -6.59 -20.46
N ARG A 275 7.39 -7.82 -19.95
CA ARG A 275 6.54 -8.12 -18.80
C ARG A 275 7.42 -8.57 -17.63
N LEU A 276 7.09 -8.08 -16.44
CA LEU A 276 7.79 -8.36 -15.19
C LEU A 276 6.76 -8.77 -14.14
N GLU A 277 6.87 -10.00 -13.64
CA GLU A 277 6.02 -10.52 -12.56
C GLU A 277 6.89 -10.75 -11.33
N LEU A 278 6.64 -9.99 -10.27
CA LEU A 278 7.40 -10.05 -9.02
C LEU A 278 6.49 -10.50 -7.87
N ASN A 279 6.96 -11.49 -7.12
CA ASN A 279 6.41 -11.89 -5.84
C ASN A 279 7.51 -11.76 -4.78
N SER A 280 7.23 -11.06 -3.69
CA SER A 280 8.24 -10.68 -2.69
C SER A 280 7.69 -10.77 -1.27
N ASP A 281 8.37 -11.52 -0.42
CA ASP A 281 8.14 -11.63 1.01
C ASP A 281 9.27 -10.93 1.76
N LYS A 282 8.93 -9.94 2.59
CA LYS A 282 9.89 -9.14 3.37
C LYS A 282 9.58 -9.18 4.86
N GLN A 283 10.62 -9.38 5.65
CA GLN A 283 10.56 -9.37 7.10
C GLN A 283 11.59 -8.41 7.66
N SER A 284 11.14 -7.37 8.34
CA SER A 284 11.99 -6.38 8.99
C SER A 284 11.77 -6.38 10.49
N TYR A 285 12.84 -6.57 11.24
CA TYR A 285 12.84 -6.51 12.70
C TYR A 285 13.86 -5.47 13.16
N SER A 286 13.48 -4.65 14.13
CA SER A 286 14.38 -3.71 14.77
C SER A 286 14.20 -3.71 16.29
N ALA A 287 15.31 -3.67 17.01
CA ALA A 287 15.36 -3.51 18.44
C ALA A 287 16.36 -2.43 18.79
N ASN A 288 15.88 -1.37 19.42
CA ASN A 288 16.67 -0.28 19.96
C ASN A 288 16.59 -0.31 21.49
N LEU A 289 17.75 -0.36 22.15
CA LEU A 289 17.85 -0.30 23.60
C LEU A 289 18.71 0.91 23.97
N ILE A 290 18.20 1.78 24.83
CA ILE A 290 18.94 2.95 25.31
C ILE A 290 18.97 2.89 26.84
N PHE A 291 20.16 2.66 27.38
CA PHE A 291 20.45 2.82 28.79
C PHE A 291 21.03 4.21 29.05
N LYS A 292 20.57 4.85 30.11
CA LYS A 292 20.90 6.23 30.48
C LYS A 292 21.22 6.26 31.97
N HIS A 293 22.42 6.71 32.31
CA HIS A 293 22.90 6.88 33.68
C HIS A 293 23.32 8.34 33.94
N LYS A 294 22.79 8.91 35.02
CA LYS A 294 23.19 10.23 35.54
C LYS A 294 24.09 10.06 36.77
N PHE A 295 25.31 10.58 36.73
CA PHE A 295 26.19 10.54 37.88
C PHE A 295 25.82 11.64 38.90
N ARG A 296 26.36 11.52 40.13
CA ARG A 296 26.17 12.53 41.19
C ARG A 296 26.65 13.93 40.79
N LYS A 297 27.72 14.03 39.99
CA LYS A 297 28.21 15.31 39.44
C LYS A 297 27.21 15.80 38.39
N ALA A 298 26.61 16.97 38.61
CA ALA A 298 25.66 17.56 37.67
C ALA A 298 26.26 17.66 36.26
N ARG A 299 25.49 17.26 35.24
CA ARG A 299 25.87 17.20 33.81
C ARG A 299 26.90 16.12 33.43
N ARG A 300 27.27 15.25 34.36
CA ARG A 300 28.02 14.03 34.03
C ARG A 300 27.03 12.91 33.73
N THR A 301 27.10 12.37 32.52
CA THR A 301 26.17 11.32 32.06
C THR A 301 26.87 10.25 31.26
N LEU A 302 26.34 9.04 31.32
CA LEU A 302 26.69 7.93 30.43
C LEU A 302 25.40 7.48 29.72
N SER A 303 25.45 7.35 28.40
CA SER A 303 24.39 6.67 27.65
C SER A 303 24.99 5.59 26.79
N ILE A 304 24.37 4.41 26.81
CA ILE A 304 24.68 3.29 25.95
C ILE A 304 23.44 3.04 25.10
N SER A 305 23.57 3.12 23.78
CA SER A 305 22.51 2.78 22.84
C SER A 305 22.95 1.60 21.99
N THR A 306 22.06 0.63 21.81
CA THR A 306 22.25 -0.48 20.87
C THR A 306 21.11 -0.51 19.88
N ASP A 307 21.43 -0.66 18.61
CA ASP A 307 20.50 -0.77 17.50
C ASP A 307 20.76 -2.08 16.77
N TRP A 308 19.79 -2.98 16.81
CA TRP A 308 19.82 -4.24 16.07
C TRP A 308 18.72 -4.23 15.02
N ASN A 309 19.10 -4.38 13.76
CA ASN A 309 18.18 -4.42 12.63
C ASN A 309 18.43 -5.69 11.82
N ILE A 310 17.35 -6.32 11.36
CA ILE A 310 17.35 -7.47 10.47
C ILE A 310 16.35 -7.18 9.35
N LEU A 311 16.74 -7.44 8.12
CA LEU A 311 15.89 -7.44 6.95
C LEU A 311 16.14 -8.72 6.17
N ASN A 312 15.09 -9.51 5.99
CA ASN A 312 15.11 -10.67 5.10
C ASN A 312 14.15 -10.38 3.95
N THR A 313 14.57 -10.71 2.73
CA THR A 313 13.80 -10.57 1.50
C THR A 313 13.93 -11.87 0.71
N ASP A 314 12.82 -12.57 0.51
CA ASP A 314 12.70 -13.66 -0.44
C ASP A 314 11.88 -13.14 -1.62
N SER A 315 12.39 -13.27 -2.83
CA SER A 315 11.71 -12.78 -4.01
C SER A 315 11.89 -13.69 -5.22
N ARG A 316 10.83 -13.75 -6.02
CA ARG A 316 10.79 -14.42 -7.30
C ARG A 316 10.35 -13.43 -8.35
N ASN A 317 11.19 -13.24 -9.35
CA ASN A 317 10.96 -12.34 -10.46
C ASN A 317 10.97 -13.12 -11.78
N THR A 318 9.88 -13.07 -12.53
CA THR A 318 9.79 -13.64 -13.87
C THR A 318 9.78 -12.50 -14.88
N GLN A 319 10.70 -12.55 -15.83
CA GLN A 319 10.81 -11.55 -16.90
C GLN A 319 10.67 -12.24 -18.25
N THR A 320 9.76 -11.71 -19.07
CA THR A 320 9.69 -12.02 -20.49
C THR A 320 9.88 -10.73 -21.28
N SER A 321 10.85 -10.67 -22.19
CA SER A 321 11.04 -9.52 -23.06
C SER A 321 11.31 -9.90 -24.50
N LEU A 322 10.73 -9.12 -25.41
CA LEU A 322 10.99 -9.15 -26.85
C LEU A 322 11.67 -7.85 -27.22
N ASN A 323 12.90 -7.93 -27.71
CA ASN A 323 13.76 -6.79 -28.01
C ASN A 323 14.14 -6.82 -29.49
N GLU A 324 13.85 -5.75 -30.22
CA GLU A 324 14.18 -5.63 -31.64
C GLU A 324 15.10 -4.44 -31.85
N SER A 325 16.25 -4.65 -32.49
CA SER A 325 17.18 -3.57 -32.86
C SER A 325 17.27 -3.43 -34.38
N TYR A 326 17.31 -2.19 -34.87
CA TYR A 326 17.28 -1.87 -36.31
C TYR A 326 18.59 -1.21 -36.78
N GLU A 327 19.73 -1.86 -36.55
CA GLU A 327 21.05 -1.31 -36.89
C GLU A 327 21.31 -1.26 -38.41
N THR A 328 20.78 -2.24 -39.17
CA THR A 328 20.98 -2.38 -40.63
C THR A 328 19.71 -2.13 -41.46
N GLY A 329 18.62 -1.68 -40.81
CA GLY A 329 17.31 -1.51 -41.43
C GLY A 329 16.39 -2.73 -41.36
N PHE A 330 16.91 -3.90 -40.98
CA PHE A 330 16.12 -5.10 -40.63
C PHE A 330 16.09 -5.31 -39.11
N PRO A 331 15.00 -5.85 -38.54
CA PRO A 331 14.94 -6.15 -37.12
C PRO A 331 15.85 -7.34 -36.78
N ASN A 332 16.75 -7.14 -35.82
CA ASN A 332 17.38 -8.23 -35.10
C ASN A 332 16.62 -8.45 -33.79
N THR A 333 15.91 -9.57 -33.71
CA THR A 333 14.99 -9.90 -32.61
C THR A 333 15.67 -10.81 -31.59
N LEU A 334 15.61 -10.41 -30.33
CA LEU A 334 16.07 -11.17 -29.18
C LEU A 334 14.93 -11.32 -28.17
N GLU A 335 14.48 -12.56 -28.01
CA GLU A 335 13.55 -12.94 -26.95
C GLU A 335 14.34 -13.40 -25.72
N ILE A 336 13.97 -12.87 -24.56
CA ILE A 336 14.55 -13.24 -23.27
C ILE A 336 13.41 -13.68 -22.37
N GLN A 337 13.48 -14.93 -21.92
CA GLN A 337 12.62 -15.43 -20.86
C GLN A 337 13.50 -15.93 -19.73
N GLN A 338 13.36 -15.33 -18.56
CA GLN A 338 14.18 -15.65 -17.40
C GLN A 338 13.39 -15.57 -16.10
N GLN A 339 13.79 -16.40 -15.14
CA GLN A 339 13.27 -16.39 -13.78
C GLN A 339 14.43 -16.23 -12.80
N THR A 340 14.36 -15.19 -12.00
CA THR A 340 15.34 -14.88 -10.96
C THR A 340 14.73 -15.17 -9.59
N MET A 341 15.41 -16.00 -8.80
CA MET A 341 15.10 -16.24 -7.39
C MET A 341 16.18 -15.55 -6.56
N SER A 342 15.77 -14.77 -5.56
CA SER A 342 16.69 -14.02 -4.71
C SER A 342 16.32 -14.20 -3.24
N ASP A 343 17.28 -14.67 -2.44
CA ASP A 343 17.24 -14.74 -1.00
C ASP A 343 18.31 -13.79 -0.44
N ARG A 344 17.85 -12.71 0.18
CA ARG A 344 18.68 -11.64 0.72
C ARG A 344 18.44 -11.51 2.21
N GLN A 345 19.53 -11.49 2.98
CA GLN A 345 19.47 -11.21 4.41
C GLN A 345 20.49 -10.15 4.77
N THR A 346 20.06 -9.15 5.51
CA THR A 346 20.92 -8.10 6.05
C THR A 346 20.68 -7.94 7.54
N GLN A 347 21.76 -7.92 8.30
CA GLN A 347 21.77 -7.68 9.73
C GLN A 347 22.73 -6.54 10.07
N ARG A 348 22.26 -5.58 10.85
CA ARG A 348 23.10 -4.51 11.41
C ARG A 348 22.99 -4.50 12.92
N LEU A 349 24.13 -4.65 13.60
CA LEU A 349 24.27 -4.43 15.03
C LEU A 349 25.14 -3.19 15.25
N MET A 350 24.60 -2.17 15.89
CA MET A 350 25.35 -0.98 16.28
C MET A 350 25.27 -0.81 17.80
N ALA A 351 26.40 -0.54 18.44
CA ALA A 351 26.48 -0.21 19.85
C ALA A 351 27.27 1.09 20.01
N LYS A 352 26.72 2.03 20.75
CA LYS A 352 27.31 3.35 20.95
C LYS A 352 27.29 3.73 22.41
N ALA A 353 28.48 3.94 22.97
CA ALA A 353 28.65 4.50 24.31
C ALA A 353 29.03 5.97 24.19
N VAL A 354 28.34 6.83 24.94
CA VAL A 354 28.61 8.26 25.02
C VAL A 354 28.79 8.64 26.49
N TYR A 355 29.98 9.11 26.84
CA TYR A 355 30.31 9.65 28.14
C TYR A 355 30.48 11.15 28.05
N THR A 356 29.83 11.87 28.96
CA THR A 356 29.85 13.33 29.00
C THR A 356 30.45 13.78 30.32
N GLU A 357 31.53 14.57 30.26
CA GLU A 357 32.19 15.17 31.42
C GLU A 357 32.06 16.70 31.39
N PRO A 358 31.47 17.32 32.42
CA PRO A 358 31.48 18.77 32.58
C PRO A 358 32.86 19.23 33.08
N LEU A 359 33.61 19.90 32.20
CA LEU A 359 34.93 20.47 32.52
C LEU A 359 34.78 21.69 33.45
N ASN A 360 33.76 22.52 33.20
CA ASN A 360 33.35 23.61 34.08
C ASN A 360 31.88 23.99 33.80
N ALA A 361 31.40 25.10 34.36
CA ALA A 361 30.01 25.53 34.17
C ALA A 361 29.63 25.83 32.70
N LYS A 362 30.61 26.13 31.83
CA LYS A 362 30.38 26.52 30.43
C LYS A 362 30.82 25.44 29.43
N PHE A 363 31.85 24.67 29.75
CA PHE A 363 32.45 23.66 28.89
C PHE A 363 32.13 22.23 29.33
N SER A 364 31.88 21.37 28.35
CA SER A 364 31.70 19.93 28.53
C SER A 364 32.42 19.17 27.42
N LEU A 365 33.07 18.08 27.78
CA LEU A 365 33.68 17.13 26.86
C LEU A 365 32.76 15.93 26.70
N GLU A 366 32.52 15.53 25.46
CA GLU A 366 31.82 14.30 25.11
C GLU A 366 32.83 13.36 24.43
N VAL A 367 32.97 12.16 24.96
CA VAL A 367 33.75 11.07 24.36
C VAL A 367 32.77 9.97 24.01
N ALA A 368 32.82 9.51 22.77
CA ALA A 368 31.93 8.46 22.31
C ALA A 368 32.69 7.41 21.51
N HIS A 369 32.27 6.16 21.63
CA HIS A 369 32.75 5.06 20.81
C HIS A 369 31.54 4.36 20.20
N GLU A 370 31.55 4.22 18.89
CA GLU A 370 30.51 3.55 18.12
C GLU A 370 31.12 2.34 17.41
N LEU A 371 30.59 1.16 17.73
CA LEU A 371 30.90 -0.10 17.07
C LEU A 371 29.70 -0.44 16.17
N SER A 372 29.93 -0.69 14.89
CA SER A 372 28.89 -1.13 13.96
C SER A 372 29.37 -2.35 13.21
N TYR A 373 28.60 -3.44 13.29
CA TYR A 373 28.80 -4.66 12.53
C TYR A 373 27.62 -4.83 11.58
N ASN A 374 27.89 -4.79 10.28
CA ASN A 374 26.92 -5.08 9.23
C ASN A 374 27.28 -6.41 8.60
N PHE A 375 26.31 -7.30 8.50
CA PHE A 375 26.45 -8.59 7.84
C PHE A 375 25.35 -8.69 6.77
N GLY A 376 25.71 -9.20 5.60
CA GLY A 376 24.79 -9.35 4.48
C GLY A 376 25.05 -10.63 3.71
N THR A 377 23.99 -11.26 3.24
CA THR A 377 24.04 -12.31 2.22
C THR A 377 23.09 -11.96 1.08
N ASN A 378 23.52 -12.22 -0.14
CA ASN A 378 22.68 -12.11 -1.33
C ASN A 378 22.91 -13.34 -2.19
N ASN A 379 21.94 -14.23 -2.23
CA ASN A 379 21.93 -15.37 -3.11
C ASN A 379 20.88 -15.14 -4.19
N GLN A 380 21.34 -14.85 -5.41
CA GLN A 380 20.50 -14.65 -6.56
C GLN A 380 20.83 -15.68 -7.62
N ILE A 381 19.85 -16.48 -8.04
CA ILE A 381 20.02 -17.44 -9.12
C ILE A 381 19.03 -17.10 -10.23
N THR A 382 19.53 -16.97 -11.45
CA THR A 382 18.71 -16.72 -12.63
C THR A 382 18.74 -17.93 -13.55
N TYR A 383 17.55 -18.40 -13.93
CA TYR A 383 17.35 -19.47 -14.91
C TYR A 383 16.72 -18.91 -16.18
N ALA A 384 17.28 -19.26 -17.33
CA ALA A 384 16.68 -19.06 -18.64
C ALA A 384 15.67 -20.18 -18.94
N TYR A 385 14.68 -19.85 -19.77
CA TYR A 385 13.73 -20.82 -20.28
C TYR A 385 14.39 -21.75 -21.31
N SER A 386 14.32 -23.06 -21.10
CA SER A 386 14.73 -24.06 -22.10
C SER A 386 13.51 -24.53 -22.91
N PRO A 387 13.45 -24.29 -24.23
CA PRO A 387 12.37 -24.79 -25.08
C PRO A 387 12.28 -26.31 -25.12
N SER A 388 13.40 -27.00 -24.81
CA SER A 388 13.49 -28.47 -24.85
C SER A 388 12.80 -29.14 -23.67
N THR A 389 12.83 -28.52 -22.49
CA THR A 389 12.22 -29.05 -21.25
C THR A 389 10.92 -28.34 -20.87
N GLY A 390 10.65 -27.18 -21.47
CA GLY A 390 9.50 -26.33 -21.16
C GLY A 390 9.58 -25.69 -19.78
N LYS A 391 10.78 -25.60 -19.18
CA LYS A 391 11.03 -25.13 -17.81
C LYS A 391 12.13 -24.06 -17.79
N TYR A 392 12.21 -23.34 -16.67
CA TYR A 392 13.33 -22.47 -16.35
C TYR A 392 14.40 -23.28 -15.61
N ASP A 393 15.29 -23.94 -16.35
CA ASP A 393 16.30 -24.87 -15.81
C ASP A 393 17.73 -24.64 -16.34
N GLU A 394 17.93 -23.74 -17.31
CA GLU A 394 19.25 -23.34 -17.78
C GLU A 394 19.78 -22.16 -16.95
N GLN A 395 20.71 -22.40 -16.02
CA GLN A 395 21.27 -21.33 -15.21
C GLN A 395 22.04 -20.32 -16.06
N VAL A 396 21.81 -19.03 -15.81
CA VAL A 396 22.50 -17.92 -16.47
C VAL A 396 23.59 -17.40 -15.53
N ASP A 397 24.82 -17.87 -15.74
CA ASP A 397 25.98 -17.54 -14.89
C ASP A 397 26.20 -16.04 -14.74
N SER A 398 26.02 -15.25 -15.80
CA SER A 398 26.24 -13.79 -15.76
C SER A 398 25.23 -13.01 -14.92
N LEU A 399 24.09 -13.62 -14.57
CA LEU A 399 23.01 -13.01 -13.78
C LEU A 399 22.84 -13.69 -12.40
N THR A 400 23.64 -14.72 -12.13
CA THR A 400 23.65 -15.46 -10.87
C THR A 400 24.77 -14.94 -9.97
N ASN A 401 24.49 -14.70 -8.69
CA ASN A 401 25.47 -14.32 -7.70
C ASN A 401 25.21 -14.97 -6.33
N ASP A 402 26.28 -15.20 -5.57
CA ASP A 402 26.22 -15.61 -4.15
C ASP A 402 27.25 -14.80 -3.37
N PHE A 403 26.80 -13.73 -2.74
CA PHE A 403 27.63 -12.83 -1.96
C PHE A 403 27.43 -13.03 -0.46
N LYS A 404 28.55 -13.03 0.26
CA LYS A 404 28.59 -12.91 1.71
C LYS A 404 29.47 -11.73 2.10
N GLN A 405 28.89 -10.79 2.84
CA GLN A 405 29.52 -9.54 3.23
C GLN A 405 29.58 -9.39 4.75
N SER A 406 30.68 -8.87 5.26
CA SER A 406 30.78 -8.34 6.61
C SER A 406 31.53 -7.01 6.64
N ILE A 407 31.00 -6.03 7.38
CA ILE A 407 31.62 -4.73 7.59
C ILE A 407 31.69 -4.47 9.09
N LEU A 408 32.90 -4.31 9.62
CA LEU A 408 33.15 -3.90 10.99
C LEU A 408 33.67 -2.46 11.01
N LEU A 409 32.93 -1.55 11.63
CA LEU A 409 33.31 -0.16 11.84
C LEU A 409 33.57 0.09 13.33
N ASN A 410 34.78 0.58 13.64
CA ASN A 410 35.16 1.12 14.94
C ASN A 410 35.30 2.63 14.83
N LYS A 411 34.47 3.39 15.54
CA LYS A 411 34.42 4.85 15.45
C LYS A 411 34.54 5.51 16.82
N PRO A 412 35.77 5.70 17.33
CA PRO A 412 36.04 6.66 18.39
C PRO A 412 35.75 8.08 17.91
N SER A 413 35.18 8.89 18.79
CA SER A 413 34.89 10.31 18.55
C SER A 413 34.96 11.13 19.83
N ALA A 414 35.32 12.39 19.66
CA ALA A 414 35.37 13.36 20.74
C ALA A 414 34.77 14.68 20.29
N ARG A 415 34.04 15.33 21.19
CA ARG A 415 33.39 16.62 20.95
C ARG A 415 33.49 17.51 22.17
N ILE A 416 33.96 18.74 21.98
CA ILE A 416 33.88 19.78 22.99
C ILE A 416 32.66 20.65 22.73
N SER A 417 31.88 20.88 23.78
CA SER A 417 30.69 21.73 23.75
C SER A 417 30.83 22.89 24.73
N TYR A 418 30.54 24.09 24.27
CA TYR A 418 30.47 25.31 25.05
C TYR A 418 29.06 25.87 25.02
N ALA A 419 28.52 26.25 26.18
CA ALA A 419 27.22 26.91 26.29
C ALA A 419 27.27 28.03 27.33
N HIS A 420 27.06 29.28 26.88
CA HIS A 420 26.89 30.42 27.79
C HIS A 420 26.02 31.52 27.19
N LYS A 421 24.98 31.93 27.93
CA LYS A 421 24.05 33.00 27.56
C LYS A 421 23.52 32.81 26.12
N LYS A 422 23.96 33.67 25.21
CA LYS A 422 23.48 33.76 23.81
C LYS A 422 24.28 32.86 22.85
N VAL A 423 25.46 32.36 23.24
CA VAL A 423 26.36 31.64 22.33
C VAL A 423 26.53 30.21 22.80
N LYS A 424 26.38 29.29 21.86
CA LYS A 424 26.66 27.86 22.02
C LYS A 424 27.52 27.42 20.84
N PHE A 425 28.59 26.68 21.09
CA PHE A 425 29.33 26.02 20.03
C PHE A 425 29.66 24.59 20.40
N ASN A 426 29.72 23.71 19.41
CA ASN A 426 30.20 22.35 19.52
C ASN A 426 31.18 22.08 18.39
N ILE A 427 32.31 21.48 18.70
CA ILE A 427 33.32 21.10 17.72
C ILE A 427 33.79 19.70 18.10
N GLY A 428 33.83 18.79 17.14
CA GLY A 428 34.28 17.44 17.38
C GLY A 428 34.56 16.69 16.10
N SER A 429 35.29 15.59 16.21
CA SER A 429 35.52 14.69 15.09
C SER A 429 35.45 13.24 15.54
N GLY A 430 35.14 12.35 14.60
CA GLY A 430 35.27 10.91 14.75
C GLY A 430 36.17 10.34 13.66
N PHE A 431 36.91 9.29 14.01
CA PHE A 431 37.73 8.53 13.09
C PHE A 431 37.15 7.13 13.03
N GLY A 432 36.63 6.72 11.87
CA GLY A 432 36.06 5.40 11.64
C GLY A 432 37.06 4.49 10.97
N ILE A 433 37.50 3.44 11.65
CA ILE A 433 38.30 2.37 11.06
C ILE A 433 37.32 1.29 10.59
N THR A 434 37.26 1.07 9.30
CA THR A 434 36.33 0.13 8.67
C THR A 434 37.11 -1.02 8.06
N HIS A 435 36.82 -2.23 8.54
CA HIS A 435 37.23 -3.47 7.90
C HIS A 435 36.07 -4.00 7.09
N PHE A 436 36.30 -4.22 5.79
CA PHE A 436 35.32 -4.71 4.84
C PHE A 436 35.80 -6.03 4.27
N ASP A 437 34.97 -7.06 4.39
CA ASP A 437 35.20 -8.39 3.85
C ASP A 437 33.98 -8.81 3.02
N LEU A 438 34.21 -9.06 1.74
CA LEU A 438 33.22 -9.59 0.82
C LEU A 438 33.78 -10.84 0.16
N LEU A 439 33.03 -11.93 0.24
CA LEU A 439 33.27 -13.16 -0.49
C LEU A 439 32.18 -13.34 -1.54
N ASP A 440 32.59 -13.39 -2.81
CA ASP A 440 31.76 -13.91 -3.89
C ASP A 440 32.02 -15.42 -4.01
N ARG A 441 31.01 -16.22 -3.71
CA ARG A 441 31.08 -17.68 -3.78
C ARG A 441 30.82 -18.20 -5.19
N SER A 442 30.17 -17.43 -6.08
CA SER A 442 29.96 -17.87 -7.46
C SER A 442 31.24 -17.79 -8.27
N THR A 443 32.08 -16.77 -8.01
CA THR A 443 33.40 -16.61 -8.66
C THR A 443 34.59 -17.02 -7.78
N THR A 444 34.36 -17.33 -6.49
CA THR A 444 35.40 -17.61 -5.47
C THR A 444 36.37 -16.44 -5.25
N VAL A 445 35.98 -15.21 -5.63
CA VAL A 445 36.79 -14.01 -5.42
C VAL A 445 36.47 -13.39 -4.06
N SER A 446 37.51 -13.05 -3.30
CA SER A 446 37.39 -12.31 -2.03
C SER A 446 37.95 -10.90 -2.17
N TYR A 447 37.19 -9.92 -1.66
CA TYR A 447 37.55 -8.51 -1.62
C TYR A 447 37.66 -8.05 -0.17
N ILE A 448 38.90 -7.97 0.33
CA ILE A 448 39.20 -7.47 1.68
C ILE A 448 39.76 -6.06 1.55
N ARG A 449 39.17 -5.11 2.26
CA ARG A 449 39.59 -3.70 2.24
C ARG A 449 39.53 -3.07 3.63
N ASP A 450 40.54 -2.28 3.95
CA ASP A 450 40.59 -1.48 5.18
C ASP A 450 40.56 0.01 4.84
N PHE A 451 39.74 0.76 5.57
CA PHE A 451 39.55 2.19 5.35
C PHE A 451 39.61 2.98 6.65
N VAL A 452 40.09 4.21 6.55
CA VAL A 452 40.00 5.22 7.61
C VAL A 452 39.10 6.35 7.13
N ASN A 453 37.96 6.51 7.79
CA ASN A 453 36.93 7.51 7.50
C ASN A 453 37.02 8.67 8.50
N PHE A 454 36.94 9.91 8.01
CA PHE A 454 37.00 11.11 8.86
C PHE A 454 35.63 11.79 8.95
N PHE A 455 35.14 12.03 10.16
CA PHE A 455 33.81 12.59 10.42
C PHE A 455 33.87 13.90 11.23
N PRO A 456 34.32 15.01 10.62
CA PRO A 456 34.37 16.29 11.32
C PRO A 456 32.96 16.86 11.50
N SER A 457 32.73 17.48 12.65
CA SER A 457 31.48 18.16 12.97
C SER A 457 31.75 19.46 13.72
N ALA A 458 31.10 20.53 13.30
CA ALA A 458 31.14 21.82 13.98
C ALA A 458 29.76 22.46 13.95
N GLY A 459 29.33 23.06 15.04
CA GLY A 459 28.04 23.71 15.17
C GLY A 459 28.15 24.95 16.03
N VAL A 460 27.53 26.05 15.60
CA VAL A 460 27.44 27.31 16.35
C VAL A 460 25.97 27.73 16.38
N THR A 461 25.46 28.05 17.56
CA THR A 461 24.13 28.65 17.75
C THR A 461 24.27 29.97 18.48
N TYR A 462 23.73 31.04 17.88
CA TYR A 462 23.72 32.39 18.42
C TYR A 462 22.27 32.90 18.60
N ASN A 463 21.84 32.98 19.85
CA ASN A 463 20.52 33.44 20.27
C ASN A 463 20.55 34.93 20.63
N TYR A 464 20.52 35.81 19.63
CA TYR A 464 20.67 37.26 19.87
C TYR A 464 19.46 37.89 20.59
N LYS A 465 18.27 37.25 20.53
CA LYS A 465 17.04 37.54 21.29
C LYS A 465 16.35 36.23 21.69
N SER A 466 15.42 36.26 22.66
CA SER A 466 14.76 35.03 23.17
C SER A 466 14.08 34.18 22.09
N ASN A 467 13.63 34.81 21.01
CA ASN A 467 12.91 34.16 19.91
C ASN A 467 13.64 34.34 18.57
N HIS A 468 14.94 34.63 18.60
CA HIS A 468 15.74 34.77 17.38
C HIS A 468 17.05 34.01 17.53
N SER A 469 17.28 33.08 16.62
CA SER A 469 18.46 32.21 16.62
C SER A 469 19.07 32.16 15.23
N PHE A 470 20.40 32.23 15.20
CA PHE A 470 21.21 31.91 14.02
C PHE A 470 21.99 30.65 14.34
N ARG A 471 21.95 29.65 13.47
CA ARG A 471 22.65 28.38 13.65
C ARG A 471 23.44 28.07 12.40
N PHE A 472 24.72 27.80 12.56
CA PHE A 472 25.61 27.29 11.55
C PHE A 472 26.03 25.87 11.94
N ASN A 473 25.92 24.91 11.03
CA ASN A 473 26.44 23.56 11.22
C ASN A 473 27.30 23.19 10.01
N TYR A 474 28.38 22.48 10.27
CA TYR A 474 29.24 21.85 9.30
C TYR A 474 29.40 20.38 9.68
N ASN A 475 29.20 19.50 8.70
CA ASN A 475 29.40 18.07 8.85
C ASN A 475 30.13 17.54 7.61
N GLY A 476 31.21 16.83 7.83
CA GLY A 476 31.91 16.07 6.80
C GLY A 476 31.64 14.58 6.94
N SER A 477 31.47 13.89 5.81
CA SER A 477 31.30 12.44 5.79
C SER A 477 31.95 11.83 4.56
N THR A 478 32.53 10.64 4.74
CA THR A 478 33.04 9.80 3.66
C THR A 478 31.93 8.87 3.17
N THR A 479 31.77 8.77 1.85
CA THR A 479 30.85 7.84 1.17
C THR A 479 31.69 6.81 0.41
N GLN A 480 31.45 5.53 0.69
CA GLN A 480 32.22 4.44 0.10
C GLN A 480 31.62 3.96 -1.22
N PRO A 481 32.43 3.51 -2.20
CA PRO A 481 31.92 2.83 -3.39
C PRO A 481 31.21 1.54 -3.01
N THR A 482 30.20 1.21 -3.78
CA THR A 482 29.33 0.07 -3.54
C THR A 482 29.88 -1.19 -4.18
N ILE A 483 29.42 -2.37 -3.74
CA ILE A 483 29.87 -3.63 -4.32
C ILE A 483 29.53 -3.67 -5.81
N ASN A 484 28.28 -3.36 -6.16
CA ASN A 484 27.82 -3.29 -7.54
C ASN A 484 28.65 -2.27 -8.35
N GLN A 485 29.00 -1.12 -7.75
CA GLN A 485 29.85 -0.13 -8.39
C GLN A 485 31.30 -0.60 -8.58
N LEU A 486 31.79 -1.56 -7.80
CA LEU A 486 33.15 -2.10 -7.90
C LEU A 486 33.24 -3.34 -8.79
N GLN A 487 32.14 -4.09 -8.95
CA GLN A 487 32.13 -5.36 -9.67
C GLN A 487 32.24 -5.15 -11.18
N PRO A 488 33.30 -5.68 -11.85
CA PRO A 488 33.45 -5.58 -13.30
C PRO A 488 32.53 -6.56 -14.05
N LEU A 489 31.36 -6.87 -13.49
CA LEU A 489 30.36 -7.74 -14.08
C LEU A 489 29.35 -6.90 -14.86
N ARG A 490 28.99 -7.36 -16.07
CA ARG A 490 28.05 -6.67 -16.95
C ARG A 490 26.64 -7.18 -16.66
N ASN A 491 25.78 -6.33 -16.10
CA ASN A 491 24.35 -6.63 -15.95
C ASN A 491 23.64 -6.46 -17.29
N ILE A 492 22.95 -7.50 -17.74
CA ILE A 492 22.26 -7.57 -19.04
C ILE A 492 20.73 -7.66 -18.92
N ASN A 493 20.14 -7.45 -17.73
CA ASN A 493 18.69 -7.51 -17.51
C ASN A 493 17.88 -6.58 -18.44
N ASN A 494 18.49 -5.46 -18.86
CA ASN A 494 18.00 -4.62 -19.95
C ASN A 494 19.04 -4.61 -21.08
N GLN A 495 18.68 -5.16 -22.24
CA GLN A 495 19.60 -5.31 -23.37
C GLN A 495 20.12 -3.97 -23.92
N PHE A 496 19.29 -2.93 -23.87
CA PHE A 496 19.64 -1.60 -24.38
C PHE A 496 20.22 -0.67 -23.30
N ASN A 497 20.19 -1.07 -22.03
CA ASN A 497 20.81 -0.31 -20.93
C ASN A 497 21.53 -1.24 -19.97
N GLN A 498 22.85 -1.32 -20.13
CA GLN A 498 23.69 -2.26 -19.42
C GLN A 498 24.59 -1.52 -18.44
N TYR A 499 24.85 -2.15 -17.29
CA TYR A 499 25.69 -1.59 -16.24
C TYR A 499 26.95 -2.45 -16.07
N ILE A 500 28.10 -1.81 -15.89
CA ILE A 500 29.37 -2.46 -15.58
C ILE A 500 30.05 -1.68 -14.47
N GLY A 501 30.49 -2.33 -13.39
CA GLY A 501 31.21 -1.66 -12.32
C GLY A 501 32.65 -1.30 -12.70
N ASN A 502 33.31 -0.62 -11.77
CA ASN A 502 34.67 -0.12 -11.87
C ASN A 502 35.45 -0.41 -10.57
N PRO A 503 36.40 -1.36 -10.58
CA PRO A 503 37.11 -1.76 -9.37
C PRO A 503 38.03 -0.65 -8.80
N ASP A 504 38.36 0.36 -9.60
CA ASP A 504 39.31 1.45 -9.28
C ASP A 504 38.67 2.65 -8.55
N LEU A 505 37.38 2.55 -8.19
CA LEU A 505 36.68 3.65 -7.51
C LEU A 505 37.30 3.98 -6.16
N LYS A 506 37.46 5.29 -5.95
CA LYS A 506 37.90 5.90 -4.69
C LYS A 506 36.69 6.35 -3.86
N PRO A 507 36.82 6.42 -2.53
CA PRO A 507 35.78 6.98 -1.67
C PRO A 507 35.53 8.47 -1.97
N ALA A 508 34.28 8.89 -1.91
CA ALA A 508 33.86 10.28 -2.02
C ALA A 508 33.85 10.96 -0.64
N PHE A 509 34.06 12.28 -0.60
CA PHE A 509 33.92 13.07 0.63
C PHE A 509 32.91 14.20 0.44
N VAL A 510 31.91 14.24 1.31
CA VAL A 510 30.81 15.22 1.25
C VAL A 510 31.00 16.24 2.37
N HIS A 511 31.03 17.52 1.99
CA HIS A 511 30.94 18.65 2.92
C HIS A 511 29.51 19.18 2.94
N ASN A 512 28.85 19.15 4.10
CA ASN A 512 27.55 19.75 4.30
C ASN A 512 27.67 21.00 5.17
N PHE A 513 27.33 22.16 4.62
CA PHE A 513 27.19 23.41 5.36
C PHE A 513 25.71 23.75 5.48
N ASN A 514 25.24 23.99 6.70
CA ASN A 514 23.86 24.34 6.98
C ASN A 514 23.83 25.63 7.82
N VAL A 515 23.31 26.70 7.22
CA VAL A 515 23.01 27.95 7.92
C VAL A 515 21.50 28.04 8.07
N THR A 516 21.01 28.23 9.28
CA THR A 516 19.60 28.43 9.55
C THR A 516 19.39 29.65 10.44
N HIS A 517 18.37 30.42 10.14
CA HIS A 517 17.90 31.53 10.94
C HIS A 517 16.41 31.36 11.20
N ASN A 518 16.00 31.55 12.45
CA ASN A 518 14.59 31.56 12.83
C ASN A 518 14.33 32.73 13.76
N GLY A 519 13.30 33.52 13.46
CA GLY A 519 12.90 34.69 14.23
C GLY A 519 11.38 34.83 14.32
N TYR A 520 10.84 35.04 15.52
CA TYR A 520 9.43 35.38 15.72
C TYR A 520 9.23 36.55 16.69
N ASN A 521 8.43 37.54 16.28
CA ASN A 521 8.04 38.68 17.09
C ASN A 521 6.53 38.66 17.36
N PHE A 522 6.16 38.28 18.59
CA PHE A 522 4.77 38.18 19.04
C PHE A 522 4.00 39.51 18.99
N LEU A 523 4.64 40.63 19.35
CA LEU A 523 3.96 41.93 19.43
C LEU A 523 3.57 42.47 18.05
N LYS A 524 4.43 42.20 17.05
CA LYS A 524 4.21 42.60 15.67
C LYS A 524 3.51 41.51 14.83
N ASP A 525 3.33 40.29 15.38
CA ASP A 525 2.90 39.08 14.65
C ASP A 525 3.70 38.94 13.34
N GLN A 526 5.03 38.97 13.48
CA GLN A 526 6.02 38.90 12.40
C GLN A 526 6.90 37.69 12.59
N TRP A 527 7.22 36.99 11.50
CA TRP A 527 8.13 35.86 11.51
C TRP A 527 9.08 35.92 10.32
N MET A 528 10.27 35.38 10.54
CA MET A 528 11.27 35.22 9.51
C MET A 528 11.97 33.88 9.71
N TYR A 529 12.18 33.16 8.62
CA TYR A 529 12.99 31.97 8.61
C TYR A 529 13.87 31.98 7.36
N GLN A 530 15.08 31.47 7.49
CA GLN A 530 16.02 31.36 6.40
C GLN A 530 16.80 30.08 6.58
N SER A 531 17.06 29.38 5.49
CA SER A 531 17.95 28.24 5.47
C SER A 531 18.76 28.27 4.19
N LEU A 532 20.06 28.05 4.34
CA LEU A 532 21.00 27.84 3.26
C LEU A 532 21.71 26.53 3.53
N ASN A 533 21.56 25.57 2.64
CA ASN A 533 22.30 24.33 2.65
C ASN A 533 23.21 24.28 1.43
N VAL A 534 24.50 24.05 1.67
CA VAL A 534 25.51 23.90 0.61
C VAL A 534 26.16 22.54 0.78
N ASN A 535 26.07 21.70 -0.24
CA ASN A 535 26.76 20.43 -0.34
C ASN A 535 27.84 20.54 -1.40
N VAL A 536 29.06 20.14 -1.04
CA VAL A 536 30.18 20.04 -1.97
C VAL A 536 30.73 18.62 -1.87
N THR A 537 30.77 17.91 -2.99
CA THR A 537 31.24 16.53 -3.03
C THR A 537 32.56 16.44 -3.79
N GLN A 538 33.57 15.92 -3.11
CA GLN A 538 34.87 15.57 -3.68
C GLN A 538 34.88 14.09 -4.08
N ASN A 539 35.53 13.77 -5.19
CA ASN A 539 35.61 12.42 -5.75
C ASN A 539 34.24 11.73 -5.86
N SER A 540 33.20 12.49 -6.21
CA SER A 540 31.84 11.97 -6.37
C SER A 540 31.84 10.78 -7.32
N ILE A 541 31.16 9.71 -6.95
CA ILE A 541 30.96 8.56 -7.84
C ILE A 541 29.81 8.95 -8.78
N THR A 542 30.11 9.06 -10.06
CA THR A 542 29.19 9.48 -11.13
C THR A 542 29.21 8.41 -12.22
N ASN A 543 28.17 8.32 -13.04
CA ASN A 543 28.13 7.36 -14.15
C ASN A 543 28.65 7.95 -15.47
N ASN A 544 29.64 7.27 -16.06
CA ASN A 544 30.01 7.39 -17.46
C ASN A 544 29.06 6.58 -18.33
N ARG A 545 28.36 7.24 -19.26
CA ARG A 545 27.44 6.58 -20.20
C ARG A 545 28.01 6.61 -21.60
N VAL A 546 28.39 5.44 -22.10
CA VAL A 546 28.76 5.23 -23.49
C VAL A 546 27.49 4.87 -24.25
N ILE A 547 27.03 5.79 -25.11
CA ILE A 547 25.75 5.68 -25.81
C ILE A 547 26.03 5.51 -27.30
N ASP A 548 25.58 4.39 -27.87
CA ASP A 548 25.62 4.14 -29.30
C ASP A 548 24.36 4.72 -29.98
N PRO A 549 24.50 5.75 -30.83
CA PRO A 549 23.36 6.39 -31.50
C PRO A 549 22.70 5.51 -32.58
N ASN A 550 23.35 4.44 -33.05
CA ASN A 550 22.83 3.57 -34.10
C ASN A 550 21.92 2.48 -33.53
N SER A 551 22.29 1.88 -32.41
CA SER A 551 21.50 0.84 -31.73
C SER A 551 20.60 1.41 -30.62
N GLY A 552 20.91 2.62 -30.12
CA GLY A 552 20.29 3.18 -28.91
C GLY A 552 20.79 2.52 -27.62
N LYS A 553 21.81 1.65 -27.71
CA LYS A 553 22.37 0.93 -26.57
C LYS A 553 23.24 1.86 -25.71
N THR A 554 23.02 1.81 -24.39
CA THR A 554 23.77 2.55 -23.38
C THR A 554 24.53 1.58 -22.49
N ILE A 555 25.83 1.80 -22.31
CA ILE A 555 26.67 1.11 -21.33
C ILE A 555 27.06 2.13 -20.26
N THR A 556 26.70 1.83 -19.02
CA THR A 556 26.89 2.71 -17.86
C THR A 556 27.99 2.15 -16.96
N GLN A 557 29.01 2.96 -16.67
CA GLN A 557 30.10 2.60 -15.77
C GLN A 557 30.37 3.71 -14.74
N PRO A 558 30.49 3.41 -13.43
CA PRO A 558 30.78 4.42 -12.43
C PRO A 558 32.25 4.91 -12.50
N VAL A 559 32.48 6.20 -12.29
CA VAL A 559 33.77 6.90 -12.32
C VAL A 559 33.80 8.01 -11.26
N ASN A 560 34.97 8.31 -10.69
CA ASN A 560 35.11 9.43 -9.75
C ASN A 560 35.22 10.78 -10.51
N THR A 561 34.44 11.78 -10.10
CA THR A 561 34.42 13.14 -10.66
C THR A 561 34.49 14.21 -9.58
N ASN A 562 34.91 15.42 -9.96
CA ASN A 562 34.99 16.58 -9.08
C ASN A 562 34.19 17.76 -9.63
N GLY A 563 33.85 18.72 -8.77
CA GLY A 563 33.08 19.92 -9.13
C GLY A 563 31.57 19.81 -8.91
N ASN A 564 31.12 18.78 -8.19
CA ASN A 564 29.73 18.57 -7.81
C ASN A 564 29.34 19.46 -6.63
N ILE A 565 28.37 20.35 -6.85
CA ILE A 565 27.91 21.33 -5.86
C ILE A 565 26.38 21.40 -5.88
N SER A 566 25.75 21.39 -4.72
CA SER A 566 24.32 21.65 -4.57
C SER A 566 24.10 22.74 -3.53
N ILE A 567 23.34 23.77 -3.89
CA ILE A 567 22.95 24.89 -3.04
C ILE A 567 21.43 24.92 -3.00
N ASN A 568 20.87 24.76 -1.81
CA ASN A 568 19.44 24.93 -1.56
C ASN A 568 19.24 26.06 -0.56
N MET A 569 18.52 27.09 -0.97
CA MET A 569 18.14 28.21 -0.13
C MET A 569 16.62 28.36 -0.13
N TRP A 570 16.04 28.46 1.05
CA TRP A 570 14.67 28.91 1.23
C TRP A 570 14.62 29.95 2.33
N SER A 571 13.82 30.98 2.10
CA SER A 571 13.60 32.06 3.05
C SER A 571 12.12 32.37 3.09
N GLY A 572 11.68 32.97 4.18
CA GLY A 572 10.32 33.42 4.33
C GLY A 572 10.25 34.57 5.29
N PHE A 573 9.55 35.62 4.90
CA PHE A 573 9.21 36.75 5.74
C PHE A 573 7.69 36.92 5.73
N GLY A 574 7.09 36.82 6.92
CA GLY A 574 5.66 36.99 7.06
C GLY A 574 5.28 37.93 8.19
N PHE A 575 4.12 38.57 8.01
CA PHE A 575 3.58 39.51 8.96
C PHE A 575 2.06 39.58 8.88
N LYS A 576 1.42 39.95 10.00
CA LYS A 576 0.00 40.27 10.02
C LYS A 576 -0.22 41.77 9.93
N ASN A 577 -0.93 42.22 8.90
CA ASN A 577 -1.43 43.59 8.85
C ASN A 577 -2.59 43.74 9.85
N LYS A 578 -2.39 44.52 10.91
CA LYS A 578 -3.38 44.71 11.97
C LYS A 578 -4.65 45.43 11.50
N LYS A 579 -4.58 46.31 10.50
CA LYS A 579 -5.75 47.05 9.99
C LYS A 579 -6.71 46.17 9.21
N THR A 580 -6.18 45.34 8.31
CA THR A 580 -6.99 44.47 7.43
C THR A 580 -7.21 43.07 8.02
N ASN A 581 -6.46 42.71 9.08
CA ASN A 581 -6.39 41.37 9.66
C ASN A 581 -5.96 40.28 8.64
N ILE A 582 -5.17 40.68 7.64
CA ILE A 582 -4.60 39.79 6.62
C ILE A 582 -3.17 39.44 7.03
N ARG A 583 -2.82 38.16 6.95
CA ARG A 583 -1.46 37.67 7.06
C ARG A 583 -0.84 37.56 5.68
N PHE A 584 0.39 38.01 5.56
CA PHE A 584 1.20 37.95 4.34
C PHE A 584 2.45 37.12 4.64
N ASN A 585 2.94 36.41 3.63
CA ASN A 585 4.23 35.75 3.68
C ASN A 585 4.84 35.76 2.27
N ILE A 586 6.08 36.21 2.16
CA ILE A 586 6.87 36.16 0.93
C ILE A 586 8.01 35.19 1.18
N SER A 587 8.16 34.22 0.29
CA SER A 587 9.09 33.10 0.43
C SER A 587 9.91 32.90 -0.84
N PRO A 588 11.05 33.60 -1.00
CA PRO A 588 11.96 33.29 -2.09
C PRO A 588 12.64 31.94 -1.87
N ASN A 589 12.80 31.19 -2.94
CA ASN A 589 13.52 29.92 -2.98
C ASN A 589 14.54 29.91 -4.12
N LEU A 590 15.62 29.16 -3.91
CA LEU A 590 16.71 29.00 -4.87
C LEU A 590 17.30 27.61 -4.71
N ASN A 591 17.24 26.81 -5.76
CA ASN A 591 17.93 25.54 -5.86
C ASN A 591 18.90 25.62 -7.03
N TYR A 592 20.19 25.60 -6.73
CA TYR A 592 21.23 25.49 -7.74
C TYR A 592 21.92 24.14 -7.58
N SER A 593 22.08 23.40 -8.67
CA SER A 593 22.90 22.20 -8.68
C SER A 593 23.82 22.19 -9.88
N ARG A 594 25.06 21.79 -9.64
CA ARG A 594 26.06 21.51 -10.64
C ARG A 594 26.50 20.07 -10.46
N PHE A 595 26.31 19.28 -11.50
CA PHE A 595 26.69 17.88 -11.53
C PHE A 595 27.66 17.63 -12.69
N ALA A 596 28.72 16.88 -12.42
CA ALA A 596 29.61 16.38 -13.45
C ALA A 596 28.88 15.30 -14.25
N ASP A 597 28.94 15.38 -15.57
CA ASP A 597 28.25 14.48 -16.48
C ASP A 597 29.28 13.87 -17.43
N VAL A 598 29.41 12.54 -17.44
CA VAL A 598 30.41 11.85 -18.25
C VAL A 598 29.69 11.04 -19.32
N ILE A 599 29.80 11.47 -20.58
CA ILE A 599 29.14 10.81 -21.71
C ILE A 599 30.19 10.54 -22.77
N ASN A 600 30.24 9.31 -23.27
CA ASN A 600 31.23 8.86 -24.25
C ASN A 600 32.67 9.20 -23.82
N ASN A 601 32.99 8.97 -22.54
CA ASN A 601 34.28 9.28 -21.90
C ASN A 601 34.67 10.78 -21.84
N GLN A 602 33.76 11.70 -22.18
CA GLN A 602 33.99 13.13 -22.05
C GLN A 602 33.28 13.69 -20.82
N THR A 603 34.03 14.37 -19.95
CA THR A 603 33.47 15.02 -18.77
C THR A 603 32.94 16.40 -19.13
N SER A 604 31.69 16.67 -18.80
CA SER A 604 31.01 17.96 -18.91
C SER A 604 30.31 18.31 -17.60
N PHE A 605 29.62 19.44 -17.55
CA PHE A 605 28.83 19.84 -16.37
C PHE A 605 27.41 20.22 -16.78
N ALA A 606 26.44 19.63 -16.09
CA ALA A 606 25.05 20.06 -16.12
C ALA A 606 24.81 21.02 -14.95
N ASN A 607 24.33 22.22 -15.27
CA ASN A 607 23.97 23.24 -14.29
C ASN A 607 22.46 23.45 -14.31
N THR A 608 21.81 23.27 -13.17
CA THR A 608 20.38 23.54 -13.01
C THR A 608 20.19 24.65 -11.99
N LEU A 609 19.34 25.62 -12.32
CA LEU A 609 18.95 26.71 -11.45
C LEU A 609 17.42 26.78 -11.44
N ASN A 610 16.83 26.50 -10.29
CA ASN A 610 15.42 26.74 -10.02
C ASN A 610 15.34 27.90 -9.04
N ALA A 611 14.89 29.06 -9.50
CA ALA A 611 14.72 30.25 -8.70
C ALA A 611 13.24 30.62 -8.67
N GLY A 612 12.72 30.98 -7.51
CA GLY A 612 11.30 31.31 -7.41
C GLY A 612 10.93 32.17 -6.23
N ILE A 613 9.69 32.63 -6.26
CA ILE A 613 9.10 33.45 -5.22
C ILE A 613 7.68 32.97 -4.92
N GLY A 614 7.48 32.53 -3.68
CA GLY A 614 6.19 32.23 -3.12
C GLY A 614 5.58 33.47 -2.47
N ILE A 615 4.32 33.75 -2.76
CA ILE A 615 3.51 34.75 -2.05
C ILE A 615 2.33 34.00 -1.45
N TRP A 616 2.10 34.17 -0.16
CA TRP A 616 0.94 33.63 0.54
C TRP A 616 0.24 34.74 1.29
N MET A 617 -1.09 34.72 1.21
CA MET A 617 -1.97 35.62 1.94
C MET A 617 -3.09 34.82 2.58
N GLN A 618 -3.43 35.13 3.82
CA GLN A 618 -4.57 34.52 4.50
C GLN A 618 -5.38 35.55 5.27
N LYS A 619 -6.70 35.40 5.20
CA LYS A 619 -7.66 36.11 6.02
C LYS A 619 -8.66 35.13 6.59
N ALA A 620 -8.59 34.93 7.90
CA ALA A 620 -9.49 34.04 8.61
C ALA A 620 -10.23 34.77 9.73
N LYS A 621 -11.50 34.39 9.92
CA LYS A 621 -12.34 34.77 11.05
C LYS A 621 -13.20 33.57 11.43
N ASP A 622 -13.06 33.13 12.67
CA ASP A 622 -13.71 31.93 13.19
C ASP A 622 -15.22 31.89 12.90
N LYS A 623 -15.69 30.73 12.43
CA LYS A 623 -17.08 30.45 11.99
C LYS A 623 -17.71 31.51 11.08
N LYS A 624 -16.90 32.26 10.32
CA LYS A 624 -17.36 33.21 9.30
C LYS A 624 -16.71 32.93 7.96
N TYR A 625 -15.39 32.96 7.91
CA TYR A 625 -14.63 32.67 6.69
C TYR A 625 -13.19 32.29 6.98
N ASP A 626 -12.58 31.50 6.09
CA ASP A 626 -11.14 31.27 6.01
C ASP A 626 -10.74 31.29 4.54
N PHE A 627 -10.02 32.33 4.13
CA PHE A 627 -9.53 32.48 2.77
C PHE A 627 -8.01 32.48 2.80
N SER A 628 -7.40 31.64 1.98
CA SER A 628 -5.98 31.72 1.69
C SER A 628 -5.75 31.67 0.18
N ILE A 629 -4.79 32.46 -0.27
CA ILE A 629 -4.30 32.44 -1.64
C ILE A 629 -2.79 32.35 -1.55
N SER A 630 -2.22 31.43 -2.32
CA SER A 630 -0.79 31.30 -2.48
C SER A 630 -0.47 31.21 -3.96
N ASN A 631 0.60 31.87 -4.37
CA ASN A 631 1.13 31.71 -5.70
C ASN A 631 2.64 31.50 -5.59
N ASN A 632 3.17 30.56 -6.36
CA ASN A 632 4.59 30.29 -6.44
C ASN A 632 5.03 30.35 -7.90
N PHE A 633 5.86 31.34 -8.21
CA PHE A 633 6.46 31.54 -9.53
C PHE A 633 7.88 31.00 -9.51
N ASN A 634 8.20 30.04 -10.38
CA ASN A 634 9.54 29.50 -10.51
C ASN A 634 10.02 29.56 -11.95
N GLU A 635 11.24 30.07 -12.12
CA GLU A 635 12.05 29.94 -13.32
C GLU A 635 12.96 28.72 -13.17
N ASN A 636 12.99 27.88 -14.20
CA ASN A 636 13.88 26.74 -14.29
C ASN A 636 14.82 26.95 -15.46
N VAL A 637 16.12 27.02 -15.19
CA VAL A 637 17.17 27.11 -16.20
C VAL A 637 18.04 25.87 -16.11
N ASN A 638 18.22 25.19 -17.23
CA ASN A 638 19.14 24.08 -17.37
C ASN A 638 20.17 24.39 -18.46
N ARG A 639 21.46 24.24 -18.14
CA ARG A 639 22.58 24.41 -19.07
C ARG A 639 23.43 23.15 -19.05
N ASN A 640 23.57 22.50 -20.20
CA ASN A 640 24.53 21.42 -20.38
C ASN A 640 25.66 21.87 -21.33
N ALA A 641 26.90 21.73 -20.87
CA ALA A 641 28.07 22.18 -21.62
C ALA A 641 28.34 21.36 -22.89
N GLN A 642 27.91 20.09 -22.95
CA GLN A 642 28.14 19.19 -24.07
C GLN A 642 27.16 19.41 -25.23
N THR A 643 25.89 19.71 -24.93
CA THR A 643 24.87 19.99 -25.95
C THR A 643 24.86 21.46 -26.40
N LYS A 644 25.51 22.36 -25.64
CA LYS A 644 25.44 23.82 -25.78
C LYS A 644 24.00 24.37 -25.75
N THR A 645 23.01 23.57 -25.33
CA THR A 645 21.63 23.98 -25.23
C THR A 645 21.35 24.56 -23.83
N THR A 646 20.70 25.72 -23.81
CA THR A 646 20.11 26.27 -22.59
C THR A 646 18.60 26.09 -22.68
N SER A 647 18.03 25.28 -21.79
CA SER A 647 16.58 25.11 -21.68
C SER A 647 16.07 25.94 -20.51
N THR A 648 15.23 26.92 -20.79
CA THR A 648 14.57 27.74 -19.78
C THR A 648 13.06 27.54 -19.88
N PHE A 649 12.40 27.39 -18.73
CA PHE A 649 10.94 27.37 -18.67
C PHE A 649 10.40 27.94 -17.35
N TYR A 650 9.25 28.58 -17.43
CA TYR A 650 8.55 29.10 -16.26
C TYR A 650 7.43 28.16 -15.80
N THR A 651 7.27 28.09 -14.49
CA THR A 651 6.15 27.39 -13.84
C THR A 651 5.48 28.33 -12.85
N ASN A 652 4.16 28.24 -12.78
CA ASN A 652 3.36 29.00 -11.83
C ASN A 652 2.36 28.04 -11.18
N THR A 653 2.34 28.02 -9.85
CA THR A 653 1.35 27.28 -9.09
C THR A 653 0.54 28.23 -8.22
N LEU A 654 -0.73 28.44 -8.58
CA LEU A 654 -1.69 29.23 -7.81
C LEU A 654 -2.59 28.28 -7.02
N ASN A 655 -2.59 28.38 -5.69
CA ASN A 655 -3.53 27.66 -4.82
C ASN A 655 -4.43 28.65 -4.10
N VAL A 656 -5.75 28.46 -4.18
CA VAL A 656 -6.76 29.25 -3.50
C VAL A 656 -7.59 28.29 -2.65
N ASN A 657 -7.62 28.50 -1.34
CA ASN A 657 -8.49 27.76 -0.43
C ASN A 657 -9.49 28.74 0.18
N ALA A 658 -10.77 28.39 0.14
CA ALA A 658 -11.84 29.21 0.70
C ALA A 658 -12.82 28.35 1.47
N THR A 659 -13.05 28.70 2.73
CA THR A 659 -14.13 28.16 3.55
C THR A 659 -15.05 29.30 3.96
N LEU A 660 -16.33 29.18 3.65
CA LEU A 660 -17.37 30.15 3.96
C LEU A 660 -18.39 29.51 4.89
N TYR A 661 -18.68 30.16 6.03
CA TYR A 661 -19.65 29.67 7.00
C TYR A 661 -20.95 30.47 6.92
N TYR A 662 -22.08 29.78 6.80
CA TYR A 662 -23.41 30.37 6.84
C TYR A 662 -24.19 29.87 8.06
N LYS A 663 -24.76 30.80 8.82
CA LYS A 663 -25.49 30.53 10.09
C LYS A 663 -24.72 29.63 11.09
N LYS A 664 -23.38 29.58 11.01
CA LYS A 664 -22.48 28.74 11.83
C LYS A 664 -22.67 27.21 11.73
N VAL A 665 -23.59 26.75 10.89
CA VAL A 665 -23.96 25.33 10.73
C VAL A 665 -23.76 24.85 9.30
N TRP A 666 -23.81 25.73 8.31
CA TRP A 666 -23.44 25.41 6.94
C TRP A 666 -22.02 25.89 6.66
N SER A 667 -21.25 25.10 5.92
CA SER A 667 -19.98 25.55 5.37
C SER A 667 -19.79 25.11 3.93
N LEU A 668 -19.40 26.04 3.08
CA LEU A 668 -18.91 25.79 1.74
C LEU A 668 -17.38 25.83 1.77
N ILE A 669 -16.76 24.72 1.42
CA ILE A 669 -15.32 24.54 1.34
C ILE A 669 -14.99 24.41 -0.15
N THR A 670 -14.02 25.16 -0.64
CA THR A 670 -13.52 25.05 -2.01
C THR A 670 -12.02 25.22 -2.03
N ASP A 671 -11.36 24.42 -2.86
CA ASP A 671 -9.95 24.52 -3.16
C ASP A 671 -9.74 24.53 -4.67
N TYR A 672 -8.92 25.47 -5.12
CA TYR A 672 -8.59 25.67 -6.52
C TYR A 672 -7.08 25.71 -6.69
N ASN A 673 -6.56 24.81 -7.51
CA ASN A 673 -5.15 24.74 -7.85
C ASN A 673 -5.00 24.94 -9.36
N PHE A 674 -4.22 25.93 -9.74
CA PHE A 674 -3.87 26.19 -11.13
C PHE A 674 -2.38 25.99 -11.32
N PHE A 675 -2.04 25.07 -12.22
CA PHE A 675 -0.67 24.77 -12.62
C PHE A 675 -0.48 25.30 -14.04
N ALA A 676 0.31 26.35 -14.19
CA ALA A 676 0.76 26.81 -15.50
C ALA A 676 2.16 26.28 -15.77
N ARG A 677 2.34 25.63 -16.91
CA ARG A 677 3.64 25.13 -17.38
C ARG A 677 3.84 25.58 -18.82
N GLU A 678 4.88 26.37 -19.03
CA GLU A 678 5.24 26.85 -20.34
C GLU A 678 5.65 25.71 -21.27
N ARG A 679 5.33 25.86 -22.57
CA ARG A 679 5.91 25.07 -23.64
C ARG A 679 7.42 25.27 -23.71
N THR A 680 8.15 24.23 -24.13
CA THR A 680 9.60 24.30 -24.36
C THR A 680 9.94 23.73 -25.73
N VAL A 681 11.21 23.79 -26.15
CA VAL A 681 11.66 23.18 -27.42
C VAL A 681 11.38 21.67 -27.46
N GLY A 682 11.43 20.98 -26.31
CA GLY A 682 11.05 19.56 -26.19
C GLY A 682 9.57 19.32 -25.85
N PHE A 683 8.81 20.35 -25.46
CA PHE A 683 7.38 20.26 -25.12
C PHE A 683 6.58 21.29 -25.91
N THR A 684 6.07 20.91 -27.07
CA THR A 684 5.40 21.84 -27.99
C THR A 684 4.04 22.34 -27.50
N SER A 685 3.44 21.69 -26.51
CA SER A 685 2.17 22.10 -25.89
C SER A 685 2.35 22.74 -24.51
N ASN A 686 1.61 23.84 -24.29
CA ASN A 686 1.38 24.37 -22.94
C ASN A 686 0.51 23.37 -22.18
N LEU A 687 0.91 23.00 -20.97
CA LEU A 687 0.14 22.11 -20.10
C LEU A 687 -0.34 22.87 -18.87
N ASN A 688 -1.46 23.57 -19.06
CA ASN A 688 -2.18 24.23 -17.99
C ASN A 688 -3.21 23.27 -17.41
N ASN A 689 -3.21 23.11 -16.09
CA ASN A 689 -4.17 22.25 -15.39
C ASN A 689 -4.91 23.07 -14.34
N HIS A 690 -6.24 23.01 -14.37
CA HIS A 690 -7.13 23.65 -13.41
C HIS A 690 -7.85 22.58 -12.57
N LEU A 691 -7.53 22.52 -11.28
CA LEU A 691 -8.17 21.62 -10.33
C LEU A 691 -9.06 22.41 -9.38
N LEU A 692 -10.37 22.24 -9.52
CA LEU A 692 -11.36 22.85 -8.64
C LEU A 692 -12.12 21.75 -7.89
N ASN A 693 -12.03 21.76 -6.58
CA ASN A 693 -12.79 20.90 -5.69
C ASN A 693 -13.75 21.75 -4.86
N ALA A 694 -14.95 21.25 -4.60
CA ALA A 694 -15.91 21.91 -3.72
C ALA A 694 -16.60 20.92 -2.79
N GLN A 695 -17.00 21.37 -1.63
CA GLN A 695 -17.74 20.60 -0.65
C GLN A 695 -18.69 21.52 0.11
N ILE A 696 -19.98 21.24 0.04
CA ILE A 696 -20.97 21.85 0.92
C ILE A 696 -21.29 20.88 2.03
N GLN A 697 -21.29 21.36 3.27
CA GLN A 697 -21.63 20.53 4.41
C GLN A 697 -22.50 21.29 5.42
N ARG A 698 -23.29 20.51 6.16
CA ARG A 698 -24.12 20.99 7.27
C ARG A 698 -23.75 20.23 8.53
N THR A 699 -23.38 20.97 9.57
CA THR A 699 -23.19 20.44 10.92
C THR A 699 -24.45 20.65 11.77
N PHE A 700 -24.75 19.71 12.66
CA PHE A 700 -25.88 19.82 13.61
C PHE A 700 -25.56 19.14 14.93
N LYS A 701 -26.42 19.37 15.94
CA LYS A 701 -26.26 18.89 17.32
C LYS A 701 -24.87 19.21 17.88
N ASN A 702 -24.57 20.50 18.06
CA ASN A 702 -23.27 20.99 18.55
C ASN A 702 -22.06 20.52 17.72
N ASN A 703 -22.24 20.37 16.40
CA ASN A 703 -21.24 19.88 15.46
C ASN A 703 -20.82 18.41 15.68
N GLU A 704 -21.66 17.60 16.33
CA GLU A 704 -21.45 16.15 16.45
C GLU A 704 -21.72 15.44 15.12
N PHE A 705 -22.68 15.93 14.33
CA PHE A 705 -23.03 15.32 13.05
C PHE A 705 -22.77 16.28 11.90
N THR A 706 -22.28 15.75 10.79
CA THR A 706 -22.03 16.47 9.54
C THR A 706 -22.56 15.67 8.36
N VAL A 707 -23.44 16.25 7.55
CA VAL A 707 -23.78 15.74 6.22
C VAL A 707 -23.07 16.60 5.20
N PHE A 708 -22.43 15.99 4.20
CA PHE A 708 -21.71 16.71 3.17
C PHE A 708 -21.94 16.15 1.78
N PHE A 709 -21.90 17.04 0.80
CA PHE A 709 -21.85 16.73 -0.61
C PHE A 709 -20.58 17.36 -1.17
N ALA A 710 -19.74 16.54 -1.78
CA ALA A 710 -18.45 16.95 -2.31
C ALA A 710 -18.34 16.63 -3.80
N VAL A 711 -17.78 17.54 -4.56
CA VAL A 711 -17.38 17.34 -5.95
C VAL A 711 -15.88 17.50 -6.02
N ARG A 712 -15.22 16.49 -6.56
CA ARG A 712 -13.77 16.50 -6.78
C ARG A 712 -13.51 16.63 -8.27
N ASP A 713 -12.52 17.43 -8.62
CA ASP A 713 -12.13 17.77 -9.99
C ASP A 713 -13.33 18.20 -10.86
N ILE A 714 -14.02 19.28 -10.46
CA ILE A 714 -15.22 19.81 -11.15
C ILE A 714 -14.95 20.04 -12.66
N LEU A 715 -13.73 20.45 -13.00
CA LEU A 715 -13.30 20.79 -14.35
C LEU A 715 -12.84 19.56 -15.16
N ASN A 716 -12.71 18.39 -14.53
CA ASN A 716 -12.32 17.13 -15.16
C ASN A 716 -10.92 17.19 -15.82
N GLN A 717 -9.97 17.84 -15.16
CA GLN A 717 -8.61 18.08 -15.70
C GLN A 717 -7.51 17.38 -14.88
N ASN A 718 -7.86 16.53 -13.90
CA ASN A 718 -6.85 15.86 -13.08
C ASN A 718 -6.05 14.83 -13.87
N ILE A 719 -4.79 15.18 -14.15
CA ILE A 719 -3.77 14.33 -14.76
C ILE A 719 -2.46 14.53 -14.00
N GLY A 720 -1.73 13.45 -13.77
CA GLY A 720 -0.40 13.51 -13.18
C GLY A 720 0.59 13.83 -14.28
N ILE A 721 1.32 14.94 -14.15
CA ILE A 721 2.36 15.33 -15.11
C ILE A 721 3.60 15.74 -14.33
N ASP A 722 4.69 15.05 -14.60
CA ASP A 722 6.02 15.38 -14.09
C ASP A 722 6.98 15.56 -15.27
N ARG A 723 7.69 16.68 -15.28
CA ARG A 723 8.68 17.03 -16.30
C ARG A 723 9.98 17.35 -15.60
N TYR A 724 11.06 16.75 -16.06
CA TYR A 724 12.39 17.05 -15.53
C TYR A 724 13.45 16.92 -16.61
N PHE A 725 14.58 17.56 -16.36
CA PHE A 725 15.76 17.46 -17.18
C PHE A 725 16.89 16.94 -16.29
N TYR A 726 17.54 15.87 -16.74
CA TYR A 726 18.64 15.24 -16.03
C TYR A 726 19.79 15.03 -17.00
N SER A 727 20.94 15.66 -16.72
CA SER A 727 22.15 15.53 -17.54
C SER A 727 21.91 15.95 -19.01
N ASN A 728 21.82 15.04 -19.99
CA ASN A 728 21.57 15.24 -21.40
C ASN A 728 20.21 14.67 -21.82
N THR A 729 19.38 14.29 -20.85
CA THR A 729 18.11 13.62 -21.05
C THR A 729 16.98 14.51 -20.52
N PHE A 730 15.93 14.55 -21.29
CA PHE A 730 14.70 15.27 -21.03
C PHE A 730 13.56 14.25 -20.92
N SER A 731 12.74 14.32 -19.86
CA SER A 731 11.64 13.38 -19.67
C SER A 731 10.33 14.06 -19.31
N GLU A 732 9.23 13.57 -19.87
CA GLU A 732 7.86 13.85 -19.43
C GLU A 732 7.14 12.56 -19.11
N GLU A 733 6.68 12.48 -17.87
CA GLU A 733 5.88 11.38 -17.38
C GLU A 733 4.43 11.86 -17.20
N ARG A 734 3.49 11.10 -17.75
CA ARG A 734 2.05 11.28 -17.56
C ARG A 734 1.46 10.08 -16.87
N ASN A 735 0.79 10.31 -15.75
CA ASN A 735 0.10 9.28 -14.99
C ASN A 735 -1.42 9.51 -15.01
N GLU A 736 -2.17 8.43 -15.00
CA GLU A 736 -3.60 8.50 -14.72
C GLU A 736 -3.88 9.00 -13.30
N ARG A 737 -5.02 9.66 -13.11
CA ARG A 737 -5.49 10.13 -11.81
C ARG A 737 -7.01 10.06 -11.76
N LEU A 738 -7.56 10.04 -10.55
CA LEU A 738 -9.00 10.20 -10.33
C LEU A 738 -9.47 11.55 -10.87
N LYS A 739 -10.21 11.51 -11.98
CA LYS A 739 -10.89 12.66 -12.60
C LYS A 739 -12.20 12.98 -11.86
N ARG A 740 -13.13 13.72 -12.47
CA ARG A 740 -14.34 14.21 -11.80
C ARG A 740 -15.17 13.10 -11.13
N TYR A 741 -15.47 13.26 -9.84
CA TYR A 741 -16.43 12.41 -9.12
C TYR A 741 -17.17 13.18 -8.01
N PHE A 742 -18.32 12.64 -7.63
CA PHE A 742 -19.26 13.23 -6.67
C PHE A 742 -19.43 12.28 -5.50
N LEU A 743 -19.37 12.81 -4.27
CA LEU A 743 -19.55 12.07 -3.04
C LEU A 743 -20.69 12.65 -2.22
N LEU A 744 -21.56 11.80 -1.71
CA LEU A 744 -22.45 12.11 -0.60
C LEU A 744 -21.93 11.39 0.63
N GLY A 745 -21.79 12.12 1.73
CA GLY A 745 -21.25 11.55 2.96
C GLY A 745 -21.89 12.06 4.24
N PHE A 746 -21.67 11.27 5.27
CA PHE A 746 -22.11 11.51 6.63
C PHE A 746 -20.94 11.27 7.58
N SER A 747 -20.76 12.16 8.56
CA SER A 747 -19.77 12.03 9.63
C SER A 747 -20.43 12.25 10.98
N TRP A 748 -20.07 11.41 11.94
CA TRP A 748 -20.46 11.49 13.33
C TRP A 748 -19.21 11.52 14.20
N ASP A 749 -18.90 12.71 14.73
CA ASP A 749 -17.86 12.94 15.72
C ASP A 749 -18.49 12.89 17.12
N PHE A 750 -18.30 11.78 17.84
CA PHE A 750 -18.83 11.61 19.19
C PHE A 750 -17.76 11.78 20.25
N LYS A 751 -18.17 12.34 21.38
CA LYS A 751 -17.36 12.43 22.60
C LYS A 751 -18.25 12.39 23.82
N ASN A 752 -17.81 11.72 24.88
CA ASN A 752 -18.59 11.71 26.11
C ASN A 752 -18.57 13.08 26.81
N LYS A 753 -19.74 13.54 27.27
CA LYS A 753 -19.85 14.57 28.29
C LYS A 753 -19.58 13.90 29.64
N ALA A 754 -18.37 14.06 30.18
CA ALA A 754 -18.01 13.51 31.49
C ALA A 754 -18.97 13.97 32.62
N GLY A 755 -20.03 13.20 32.88
CA GLY A 755 -21.05 13.48 33.90
C GLY A 755 -22.09 12.36 34.06
N LYS A 756 -22.14 11.80 35.29
CA LYS A 756 -23.27 11.18 36.00
C LYS A 756 -24.14 10.07 35.36
N TYR A 757 -23.65 9.27 34.42
CA TYR A 757 -24.34 8.02 34.06
C TYR A 757 -23.48 6.77 34.29
N ASN A 758 -24.09 5.75 34.92
CA ASN A 758 -23.46 4.52 35.36
C ASN A 758 -22.79 3.79 34.18
N MET A 759 -21.47 3.72 34.24
CA MET A 759 -20.57 3.43 33.11
C MET A 759 -20.27 1.93 32.93
N GLN A 760 -21.10 1.03 33.50
CA GLN A 760 -20.96 -0.42 33.31
C GLN A 760 -21.94 -0.97 32.26
N THR A 761 -23.13 -0.38 32.15
CA THR A 761 -24.20 -0.88 31.26
C THR A 761 -24.11 -0.30 29.84
N MET A 762 -23.68 0.95 29.67
CA MET A 762 -23.53 1.56 28.33
C MET A 762 -22.24 1.12 27.62
N THR A 763 -21.13 0.95 28.32
CA THR A 763 -19.83 0.61 27.71
C THR A 763 -19.80 -0.82 27.20
N LYS A 764 -20.45 -1.77 27.88
CA LYS A 764 -20.70 -3.13 27.34
C LYS A 764 -21.60 -3.08 26.11
N LYS A 765 -22.69 -2.32 26.15
CA LYS A 765 -23.61 -2.19 25.00
C LYS A 765 -22.95 -1.51 23.80
N LEU A 766 -22.22 -0.41 23.98
CA LEU A 766 -21.51 0.26 22.90
C LEU A 766 -20.37 -0.60 22.32
N PHE A 767 -19.66 -1.35 23.16
CA PHE A 767 -18.63 -2.27 22.70
C PHE A 767 -19.25 -3.46 21.93
N ILE A 768 -20.38 -4.00 22.39
CA ILE A 768 -21.15 -5.02 21.67
C ILE A 768 -21.74 -4.48 20.37
N TYR A 769 -22.27 -3.25 20.34
CA TYR A 769 -22.78 -2.62 19.11
C TYR A 769 -21.64 -2.25 18.15
N PHE A 770 -20.47 -1.84 18.65
CA PHE A 770 -19.28 -1.59 17.84
C PHE A 770 -18.72 -2.89 17.25
N PHE A 771 -18.68 -3.98 18.03
CA PHE A 771 -18.25 -5.30 17.56
C PHE A 771 -19.27 -5.93 16.60
N ALA A 772 -20.57 -5.76 16.87
CA ALA A 772 -21.64 -6.16 15.96
C ALA A 772 -21.64 -5.33 14.67
N MET A 773 -21.31 -4.03 14.75
CA MET A 773 -21.20 -3.16 13.57
C MET A 773 -19.96 -3.52 12.73
N ILE A 774 -18.83 -3.87 13.35
CA ILE A 774 -17.64 -4.39 12.66
C ILE A 774 -17.92 -5.76 12.02
N MET A 775 -18.61 -6.67 12.72
CA MET A 775 -19.03 -7.96 12.16
C MET A 775 -20.02 -7.78 11.00
N SER A 776 -20.91 -6.78 11.06
CA SER A 776 -21.80 -6.45 9.93
C SER A 776 -21.09 -5.78 8.76
N TYR A 777 -19.94 -5.13 8.96
CA TYR A 777 -19.12 -4.55 7.88
C TYR A 777 -18.18 -5.57 7.24
N ALA A 778 -17.69 -6.57 7.99
CA ALA A 778 -16.96 -7.70 7.43
C ALA A 778 -17.83 -8.52 6.46
N GLY A 779 -19.15 -8.51 6.65
CA GLY A 779 -20.12 -9.09 5.71
C GLY A 779 -20.42 -8.24 4.47
N MET A 780 -19.83 -7.05 4.29
CA MET A 780 -20.11 -6.16 3.13
C MET A 780 -18.94 -6.01 2.15
N ALA A 781 -17.87 -6.79 2.32
CA ALA A 781 -16.71 -6.79 1.41
C ALA A 781 -16.77 -7.88 0.31
N GLN A 782 -17.88 -8.63 0.25
CA GLN A 782 -18.10 -9.63 -0.78
C GLN A 782 -19.15 -9.03 -1.74
N THR A 783 -18.79 -8.81 -3.00
CA THR A 783 -19.79 -8.53 -4.04
C THR A 783 -20.67 -9.75 -4.16
N PHE A 784 -21.77 -9.76 -3.42
CA PHE A 784 -22.69 -10.87 -3.44
C PHE A 784 -23.37 -10.95 -4.80
N ILE A 785 -23.23 -12.10 -5.44
CA ILE A 785 -23.93 -12.38 -6.68
C ILE A 785 -25.38 -12.70 -6.31
N SER A 786 -26.26 -11.69 -6.36
CA SER A 786 -27.69 -11.84 -6.06
C SER A 786 -28.51 -12.37 -7.24
N ARG A 787 -27.93 -12.36 -8.45
CA ARG A 787 -28.47 -12.97 -9.67
C ARG A 787 -27.34 -13.54 -10.52
N ALA A 788 -27.52 -14.73 -11.06
CA ALA A 788 -26.62 -15.33 -12.06
C ALA A 788 -27.30 -16.47 -12.81
N SER A 789 -26.68 -16.85 -13.92
CA SER A 789 -26.95 -18.07 -14.68
C SER A 789 -25.71 -18.97 -14.64
N VAL A 790 -25.89 -20.22 -14.22
CA VAL A 790 -24.82 -21.22 -14.06
C VAL A 790 -25.08 -22.38 -15.00
N GLU A 791 -24.08 -22.72 -15.82
CA GLU A 791 -24.10 -23.91 -16.66
C GLU A 791 -23.46 -25.08 -15.90
N TYR A 792 -24.18 -26.18 -15.78
CA TYR A 792 -23.71 -27.42 -15.17
C TYR A 792 -23.47 -28.47 -16.25
N GLU A 793 -22.28 -29.06 -16.23
CA GLU A 793 -22.00 -30.31 -16.91
C GLU A 793 -22.46 -31.47 -16.04
N VAL A 794 -23.32 -32.33 -16.60
CA VAL A 794 -23.89 -33.49 -15.94
C VAL A 794 -23.41 -34.73 -16.66
N LYS A 795 -22.54 -35.48 -15.99
CA LYS A 795 -21.94 -36.71 -16.51
C LYS A 795 -22.52 -37.91 -15.79
N THR A 796 -23.15 -38.82 -16.54
CA THR A 796 -23.84 -40.00 -16.01
C THR A 796 -23.27 -41.27 -16.61
N ASN A 797 -23.02 -42.30 -15.79
CA ASN A 797 -22.60 -43.61 -16.28
C ASN A 797 -23.82 -44.42 -16.77
N MET A 798 -24.09 -44.39 -18.07
CA MET A 798 -25.29 -45.00 -18.64
C MET A 798 -25.35 -46.52 -18.45
N LYS A 799 -24.22 -47.22 -18.60
CA LYS A 799 -24.20 -48.69 -18.44
C LYS A 799 -24.50 -49.13 -17.02
N LYS A 800 -24.02 -48.41 -16.00
CA LYS A 800 -24.31 -48.72 -14.60
C LYS A 800 -25.73 -48.34 -14.17
N THR A 801 -26.36 -47.39 -14.87
CA THR A 801 -27.78 -47.04 -14.61
C THR A 801 -28.76 -48.06 -15.20
N LEU A 802 -28.33 -48.83 -16.19
CA LEU A 802 -29.06 -49.98 -16.70
C LEU A 802 -28.73 -51.17 -15.79
N GLY A 803 -29.72 -51.68 -15.05
CA GLY A 803 -29.55 -52.84 -14.18
C GLY A 803 -29.13 -54.10 -14.95
N ASP A 804 -29.20 -55.27 -14.32
CA ASP A 804 -28.68 -56.52 -14.90
C ASP A 804 -29.75 -57.35 -15.62
N ALA A 805 -30.88 -56.72 -15.98
CA ALA A 805 -31.93 -57.38 -16.73
C ALA A 805 -31.43 -57.84 -18.12
N PRO A 806 -31.90 -58.98 -18.67
CA PRO A 806 -31.41 -59.49 -19.95
C PRO A 806 -31.52 -58.49 -21.13
N TRP A 807 -32.58 -57.70 -21.17
CA TRP A 807 -32.75 -56.63 -22.16
C TRP A 807 -31.79 -55.46 -21.93
N ALA A 808 -31.42 -55.19 -20.69
CA ALA A 808 -30.51 -54.12 -20.30
C ALA A 808 -29.07 -54.47 -20.66
N GLU A 809 -28.66 -55.74 -20.53
CA GLU A 809 -27.38 -56.25 -21.02
C GLU A 809 -27.23 -56.07 -22.54
N MET A 810 -28.26 -56.41 -23.32
CA MET A 810 -28.24 -56.18 -24.78
C MET A 810 -28.11 -54.69 -25.16
N MET A 811 -28.63 -53.80 -24.32
CA MET A 811 -28.54 -52.35 -24.51
C MET A 811 -27.18 -51.78 -24.11
N LYS A 812 -26.53 -52.34 -23.07
CA LYS A 812 -25.20 -51.91 -22.59
C LYS A 812 -24.13 -51.99 -23.70
N ASP A 813 -24.24 -52.93 -24.65
CA ASP A 813 -23.31 -53.04 -25.77
C ASP A 813 -23.45 -51.93 -26.83
N ARG A 814 -24.63 -51.30 -26.90
CA ARG A 814 -24.95 -50.27 -27.90
C ARG A 814 -24.90 -48.84 -27.35
N LEU A 815 -24.57 -48.68 -26.07
CA LEU A 815 -24.50 -47.39 -25.39
C LEU A 815 -23.07 -47.07 -24.93
N PRO A 816 -22.68 -45.79 -24.91
CA PRO A 816 -21.41 -45.38 -24.34
C PRO A 816 -21.39 -45.56 -22.81
N ASN A 817 -20.18 -45.68 -22.24
CA ASN A 817 -20.01 -45.80 -20.79
C ASN A 817 -20.50 -44.56 -20.03
N PHE A 818 -20.27 -43.37 -20.58
CA PHE A 818 -20.67 -42.10 -19.99
C PHE A 818 -21.38 -41.23 -21.02
N VAL A 819 -22.38 -40.48 -20.57
CA VAL A 819 -23.01 -39.43 -21.38
C VAL A 819 -23.01 -38.13 -20.61
N THR A 820 -22.71 -37.05 -21.33
CA THR A 820 -22.64 -35.69 -20.82
C THR A 820 -23.81 -34.87 -21.35
N SER A 821 -24.45 -34.12 -20.45
CA SER A 821 -25.51 -33.17 -20.75
C SER A 821 -25.25 -31.87 -20.02
N TYR A 822 -25.76 -30.76 -20.56
CA TYR A 822 -25.62 -29.44 -19.98
C TYR A 822 -26.98 -28.95 -19.50
N TYR A 823 -27.01 -28.40 -18.29
CA TYR A 823 -28.18 -27.80 -17.68
C TYR A 823 -27.89 -26.37 -17.26
N THR A 824 -28.92 -25.54 -17.22
CA THR A 824 -28.81 -24.14 -16.80
C THR A 824 -29.58 -23.92 -15.50
N PHE A 825 -28.90 -23.35 -14.51
CA PHE A 825 -29.47 -22.86 -13.27
C PHE A 825 -29.47 -21.33 -13.26
N SER A 826 -30.64 -20.72 -13.29
CA SER A 826 -30.79 -19.26 -13.24
C SER A 826 -31.47 -18.85 -11.96
N PHE A 827 -30.99 -17.79 -11.31
CA PHE A 827 -31.64 -17.24 -10.12
C PHE A 827 -31.63 -15.71 -10.07
N SER A 828 -32.68 -15.16 -9.46
CA SER A 828 -32.84 -13.73 -9.14
C SER A 828 -33.92 -13.58 -8.06
N ASP A 829 -33.78 -12.59 -7.18
CA ASP A 829 -34.78 -12.23 -6.15
C ASP A 829 -35.31 -13.42 -5.34
N GLY A 830 -34.40 -14.27 -4.83
CA GLY A 830 -34.76 -15.42 -3.99
C GLY A 830 -35.48 -16.56 -4.73
N LYS A 831 -35.58 -16.50 -6.06
CA LYS A 831 -36.18 -17.52 -6.91
C LYS A 831 -35.14 -18.15 -7.82
N SER A 832 -35.28 -19.44 -8.10
CA SER A 832 -34.38 -20.15 -9.00
C SER A 832 -35.13 -21.08 -9.94
N ARG A 833 -34.56 -21.29 -11.14
CA ARG A 833 -35.01 -22.28 -12.09
C ARG A 833 -33.82 -23.09 -12.62
N TYR A 834 -33.94 -24.40 -12.58
CA TYR A 834 -33.01 -25.35 -13.17
C TYR A 834 -33.70 -26.10 -14.31
N GLY A 835 -33.02 -26.26 -15.45
CA GLY A 835 -33.59 -26.96 -16.59
C GLY A 835 -32.54 -27.39 -17.60
N PHE A 836 -32.92 -28.33 -18.46
CA PHE A 836 -32.05 -28.85 -19.52
C PHE A 836 -31.67 -27.75 -20.53
N SER A 837 -30.43 -27.79 -21.02
CA SER A 837 -29.91 -26.87 -22.02
C SER A 837 -29.59 -27.59 -23.33
N ARG A 838 -28.65 -28.54 -23.31
CA ARG A 838 -28.20 -29.29 -24.51
C ARG A 838 -27.50 -30.61 -24.16
N TRP A 839 -27.46 -31.54 -25.11
CA TRP A 839 -26.58 -32.72 -25.04
C TRP A 839 -25.20 -32.39 -25.61
N GLU A 840 -24.14 -33.03 -25.11
CA GLU A 840 -22.82 -32.96 -25.74
C GLU A 840 -22.82 -33.69 -27.09
N ASP A 841 -23.33 -34.93 -27.12
CA ASP A 841 -23.64 -35.68 -28.33
C ASP A 841 -25.06 -36.27 -28.24
N LYS A 842 -25.99 -35.68 -28.99
CA LYS A 842 -27.40 -36.09 -29.02
C LYS A 842 -27.64 -37.47 -29.65
N ASN A 843 -26.68 -37.98 -30.42
CA ASN A 843 -26.77 -39.28 -31.09
C ASN A 843 -26.24 -40.43 -30.22
N ALA A 844 -25.56 -40.10 -29.12
CA ALA A 844 -24.97 -41.06 -28.19
C ALA A 844 -26.03 -41.88 -27.40
N ILE A 845 -27.28 -41.40 -27.35
CA ILE A 845 -28.41 -42.09 -26.71
C ILE A 845 -29.65 -42.03 -27.63
N PRO A 846 -30.42 -43.14 -27.76
CA PRO A 846 -31.72 -43.14 -28.44
C PRO A 846 -32.71 -42.08 -27.94
N GLU A 847 -33.53 -41.56 -28.85
CA GLU A 847 -34.51 -40.50 -28.58
C GLU A 847 -35.44 -40.79 -27.40
N PHE A 848 -35.93 -42.03 -27.28
CA PHE A 848 -36.84 -42.43 -26.21
C PHE A 848 -36.22 -42.35 -24.80
N MET A 849 -34.88 -42.34 -24.68
CA MET A 849 -34.17 -42.20 -23.39
C MET A 849 -33.77 -40.75 -23.09
N ARG A 850 -33.62 -39.89 -24.11
CA ARG A 850 -33.23 -38.48 -23.94
C ARG A 850 -34.41 -37.50 -23.88
N ALA A 851 -35.53 -37.82 -24.55
CA ALA A 851 -36.69 -36.93 -24.66
C ALA A 851 -37.29 -36.55 -23.29
N GLY A 852 -37.16 -37.43 -22.29
CA GLY A 852 -37.62 -37.13 -20.92
C GLY A 852 -36.76 -36.05 -20.24
N ASP A 853 -35.44 -36.14 -20.38
CA ASP A 853 -34.52 -35.20 -19.72
C ASP A 853 -34.59 -33.78 -20.32
N GLU A 854 -34.94 -33.65 -21.60
CA GLU A 854 -35.10 -32.38 -22.32
C GLU A 854 -36.29 -31.53 -21.83
N THR A 855 -37.30 -32.16 -21.23
CA THR A 855 -38.52 -31.49 -20.75
C THR A 855 -38.53 -31.25 -19.24
N ASN A 856 -37.52 -31.78 -18.52
CA ASN A 856 -37.46 -31.66 -17.08
C ASN A 856 -37.07 -30.24 -16.63
N SER A 857 -37.83 -29.68 -15.69
CA SER A 857 -37.50 -28.39 -15.09
C SER A 857 -37.91 -28.30 -13.62
N TRP A 858 -37.15 -27.54 -12.85
CA TRP A 858 -37.32 -27.33 -11.43
C TRP A 858 -37.34 -25.84 -11.15
N TYR A 859 -38.30 -25.38 -10.37
CA TYR A 859 -38.46 -24.01 -9.90
C TYR A 859 -38.55 -24.02 -8.38
N MET A 860 -37.85 -23.10 -7.72
CA MET A 860 -37.93 -22.89 -6.28
C MET A 860 -38.12 -21.43 -5.96
N ASP A 861 -39.02 -21.14 -5.03
CA ASP A 861 -39.14 -19.87 -4.32
C ASP A 861 -38.61 -20.08 -2.90
N HIS A 862 -37.35 -19.69 -2.68
CA HIS A 862 -36.61 -19.95 -1.44
C HIS A 862 -37.14 -19.11 -0.27
N GLU A 863 -37.78 -17.97 -0.56
CA GLU A 863 -38.40 -17.12 0.46
C GLU A 863 -39.72 -17.71 0.97
N LYS A 864 -40.53 -18.26 0.06
CA LYS A 864 -41.83 -18.88 0.41
C LYS A 864 -41.74 -20.36 0.74
N GLY A 865 -40.59 -20.99 0.52
CA GLY A 865 -40.40 -22.43 0.72
C GLY A 865 -41.17 -23.30 -0.26
N ILE A 866 -41.46 -22.79 -1.47
CA ILE A 866 -42.27 -23.48 -2.49
C ILE A 866 -41.37 -24.11 -3.54
N PHE A 867 -41.66 -25.36 -3.87
CA PHE A 867 -41.01 -26.15 -4.93
C PHE A 867 -42.02 -26.50 -6.03
N ASN A 868 -41.62 -26.33 -7.28
CA ASN A 868 -42.39 -26.73 -8.45
C ASN A 868 -41.49 -27.49 -9.42
N MET A 869 -41.95 -28.62 -9.95
CA MET A 869 -41.17 -29.47 -10.85
C MET A 869 -42.04 -30.02 -11.96
N GLN A 870 -41.54 -30.01 -13.19
CA GLN A 870 -42.07 -30.78 -14.29
C GLN A 870 -41.11 -31.92 -14.60
N LYS A 871 -41.60 -33.16 -14.53
CA LYS A 871 -40.82 -34.37 -14.79
C LYS A 871 -41.50 -35.21 -15.85
N ASN A 872 -40.82 -35.53 -16.94
CA ASN A 872 -41.31 -36.50 -17.92
C ASN A 872 -40.85 -37.91 -17.54
N VAL A 873 -41.83 -38.80 -17.38
CA VAL A 873 -41.58 -40.20 -17.05
C VAL A 873 -42.34 -41.04 -18.08
N PHE A 874 -41.58 -41.71 -18.97
CA PHE A 874 -42.09 -42.52 -20.07
C PHE A 874 -43.15 -41.81 -20.94
N GLY A 875 -42.85 -40.58 -21.37
CA GLY A 875 -43.72 -39.82 -22.28
C GLY A 875 -44.91 -39.13 -21.60
N SER A 876 -45.11 -39.32 -20.29
CA SER A 876 -46.08 -38.57 -19.49
C SER A 876 -45.38 -37.45 -18.71
N ASN A 877 -45.84 -36.20 -18.86
CA ASN A 877 -45.40 -35.09 -18.01
C ASN A 877 -46.15 -35.11 -16.68
N PHE A 878 -45.40 -35.06 -15.58
CA PHE A 878 -45.90 -34.92 -14.22
C PHE A 878 -45.51 -33.55 -13.69
N ASP A 879 -46.50 -32.73 -13.38
CA ASP A 879 -46.30 -31.41 -12.78
C ASP A 879 -46.55 -31.52 -11.26
N VAL A 880 -45.52 -31.19 -10.49
CA VAL A 880 -45.48 -31.30 -9.03
C VAL A 880 -45.40 -29.91 -8.42
N MET A 881 -46.15 -29.68 -7.34
CA MET A 881 -46.01 -28.49 -6.50
C MET A 881 -46.07 -28.92 -5.03
N ASP A 882 -45.02 -28.61 -4.28
CA ASP A 882 -44.85 -29.03 -2.88
C ASP A 882 -43.96 -28.01 -2.13
N SER A 883 -43.62 -28.32 -0.88
CA SER A 883 -42.63 -27.58 -0.09
C SER A 883 -41.19 -27.99 -0.44
N ILE A 884 -40.24 -27.07 -0.27
CA ILE A 884 -38.81 -27.33 -0.51
C ILE A 884 -38.30 -28.41 0.47
N PRO A 885 -37.69 -29.51 0.00
CA PRO A 885 -37.17 -30.57 0.87
C PRO A 885 -36.06 -30.09 1.79
N HIS A 886 -36.13 -30.42 3.09
CA HIS A 886 -35.08 -30.11 4.06
C HIS A 886 -34.00 -31.20 4.08
N ILE A 887 -32.79 -30.87 3.65
CA ILE A 887 -31.65 -31.80 3.60
C ILE A 887 -30.75 -31.56 4.82
N GLN A 888 -30.44 -32.62 5.57
CA GLN A 888 -29.49 -32.54 6.68
C GLN A 888 -28.06 -32.60 6.15
N TRP A 889 -27.32 -31.50 6.31
CA TRP A 889 -25.95 -31.36 5.83
C TRP A 889 -24.91 -31.51 6.95
N LYS A 890 -23.84 -32.26 6.69
CA LYS A 890 -22.62 -32.30 7.48
C LYS A 890 -21.49 -31.61 6.72
N LEU A 891 -21.00 -30.49 7.25
CA LEU A 891 -19.93 -29.70 6.64
C LEU A 891 -18.56 -30.33 6.91
N SER A 892 -17.65 -30.25 5.94
CA SER A 892 -16.25 -30.68 6.03
C SER A 892 -15.30 -29.50 5.79
N ASN A 893 -14.05 -29.63 6.22
CA ASN A 893 -12.99 -28.64 5.99
C ASN A 893 -12.28 -28.82 4.63
N GLU A 894 -12.65 -29.83 3.83
CA GLU A 894 -12.14 -30.00 2.47
C GLU A 894 -12.70 -28.92 1.53
N SER A 895 -11.84 -28.30 0.72
CA SER A 895 -12.22 -27.28 -0.27
C SER A 895 -11.61 -27.53 -1.65
N ARG A 896 -12.30 -27.09 -2.70
CA ARG A 896 -11.86 -27.15 -4.10
C ARG A 896 -12.38 -25.95 -4.88
N VAL A 897 -11.60 -25.46 -5.85
CA VAL A 897 -12.06 -24.41 -6.77
C VAL A 897 -12.90 -25.03 -7.90
N ILE A 898 -14.11 -24.51 -8.14
CA ILE A 898 -15.03 -24.92 -9.22
C ILE A 898 -15.55 -23.66 -9.92
N ALA A 899 -15.45 -23.59 -11.24
CA ALA A 899 -15.86 -22.44 -12.06
C ALA A 899 -15.31 -21.07 -11.57
N GLY A 900 -14.12 -21.07 -10.97
CA GLY A 900 -13.46 -19.87 -10.42
C GLY A 900 -13.80 -19.52 -8.97
N PHE A 901 -14.69 -20.28 -8.30
CA PHE A 901 -15.13 -20.03 -6.92
C PHE A 901 -14.56 -21.06 -5.95
N ASN A 902 -14.18 -20.63 -4.74
CA ASN A 902 -13.72 -21.54 -3.70
C ASN A 902 -14.92 -22.25 -3.05
N CYS A 903 -14.99 -23.57 -3.19
CA CYS A 903 -16.13 -24.36 -2.73
C CYS A 903 -15.74 -25.29 -1.58
N ARG A 904 -16.56 -25.34 -0.53
CA ARG A 904 -16.40 -26.25 0.61
C ARG A 904 -17.25 -27.50 0.43
N LYS A 905 -16.71 -28.65 0.86
CA LYS A 905 -17.39 -29.93 0.79
C LYS A 905 -18.44 -30.06 1.90
N ALA A 906 -19.62 -30.53 1.54
CA ALA A 906 -20.69 -30.93 2.43
C ALA A 906 -21.24 -32.30 2.03
N VAL A 907 -21.68 -33.07 3.01
CA VAL A 907 -22.31 -34.37 2.79
C VAL A 907 -23.73 -34.32 3.32
N GLY A 908 -24.71 -34.55 2.45
CA GLY A 908 -26.13 -34.55 2.75
C GLY A 908 -26.74 -35.93 2.59
N ILE A 909 -27.90 -36.15 3.22
CA ILE A 909 -28.72 -37.35 2.99
C ILE A 909 -30.07 -36.91 2.43
N VAL A 910 -30.47 -37.50 1.30
CA VAL A 910 -31.78 -37.28 0.67
C VAL A 910 -32.55 -38.59 0.59
N MET A 911 -33.89 -38.52 0.56
CA MET A 911 -34.78 -39.69 0.45
C MET A 911 -34.45 -40.78 1.48
N ASP A 912 -34.21 -40.34 2.73
CA ASP A 912 -33.93 -41.13 3.93
C ASP A 912 -32.66 -42.01 3.90
N SER A 913 -31.98 -42.17 2.76
CA SER A 913 -30.84 -43.11 2.64
C SER A 913 -29.79 -42.80 1.56
N VAL A 914 -29.99 -41.78 0.71
CA VAL A 914 -29.09 -41.49 -0.42
C VAL A 914 -28.11 -40.38 -0.05
N TYR A 915 -26.81 -40.71 -0.02
CA TYR A 915 -25.76 -39.73 0.22
C TYR A 915 -25.50 -38.83 -0.99
N VAL A 916 -25.44 -37.53 -0.74
CA VAL A 916 -25.10 -36.48 -1.70
C VAL A 916 -23.81 -35.81 -1.26
N PHE A 917 -22.79 -35.83 -2.11
CA PHE A 917 -21.56 -35.07 -1.90
C PHE A 917 -21.66 -33.76 -2.67
N ALA A 918 -21.70 -32.64 -1.97
CA ALA A 918 -21.84 -31.31 -2.55
C ALA A 918 -20.61 -30.44 -2.26
N PHE A 919 -20.28 -29.56 -3.20
CA PHE A 919 -19.30 -28.50 -3.07
C PHE A 919 -20.03 -27.17 -3.29
N TYR A 920 -20.10 -26.33 -2.26
CA TYR A 920 -20.85 -25.08 -2.27
C TYR A 920 -19.94 -23.88 -1.97
N THR A 921 -20.31 -22.70 -2.48
CA THR A 921 -19.62 -21.43 -2.20
C THR A 921 -20.57 -20.45 -1.51
N ASP A 922 -20.07 -19.74 -0.49
CA ASP A 922 -20.79 -18.65 0.19
C ASP A 922 -20.69 -17.32 -0.55
N GLU A 923 -19.88 -17.24 -1.63
CA GLU A 923 -19.79 -16.09 -2.53
C GLU A 923 -21.10 -15.83 -3.31
N ILE A 924 -21.90 -16.88 -3.52
CA ILE A 924 -23.20 -16.82 -4.21
C ILE A 924 -24.31 -17.18 -3.21
N MET A 925 -25.01 -16.16 -2.68
CA MET A 925 -25.91 -16.28 -1.52
C MET A 925 -27.32 -16.81 -1.82
N ILE A 926 -27.47 -17.76 -2.75
CA ILE A 926 -28.72 -18.50 -2.91
C ILE A 926 -28.55 -19.94 -2.38
N PRO A 927 -29.41 -20.42 -1.47
CA PRO A 927 -29.31 -21.77 -0.91
C PRO A 927 -29.86 -22.84 -1.88
N GLY A 928 -29.51 -22.75 -3.16
CA GLY A 928 -29.98 -23.62 -4.23
C GLY A 928 -28.89 -24.49 -4.85
N GLY A 929 -29.29 -25.39 -5.73
CA GLY A 929 -28.41 -26.29 -6.45
C GLY A 929 -29.14 -27.01 -7.59
N PRO A 930 -28.45 -27.89 -8.33
CA PRO A 930 -29.08 -28.71 -9.36
C PRO A 930 -30.25 -29.55 -8.80
N CYS A 931 -31.27 -29.77 -9.63
CA CYS A 931 -32.44 -30.59 -9.30
C CYS A 931 -33.20 -30.07 -8.05
N SER A 932 -33.58 -30.95 -7.12
CA SER A 932 -34.24 -30.61 -5.86
C SER A 932 -33.27 -30.33 -4.69
N ILE A 933 -31.95 -30.31 -4.94
CA ILE A 933 -30.93 -30.20 -3.89
C ILE A 933 -30.72 -28.74 -3.46
N ASN A 934 -30.85 -28.47 -2.17
CA ASN A 934 -30.88 -27.12 -1.61
C ASN A 934 -30.40 -27.10 -0.14
N GLY A 935 -30.40 -25.90 0.48
CA GLY A 935 -30.30 -25.74 1.93
C GLY A 935 -28.90 -25.55 2.51
N LEU A 936 -27.87 -25.46 1.67
CA LEU A 936 -26.53 -25.02 2.09
C LEU A 936 -26.44 -23.48 2.17
N PRO A 937 -25.50 -22.90 2.93
CA PRO A 937 -25.37 -21.45 3.09
C PRO A 937 -25.10 -20.64 1.81
N GLY A 938 -24.85 -21.30 0.67
CA GLY A 938 -24.71 -20.69 -0.65
C GLY A 938 -24.85 -21.72 -1.77
N LEU A 939 -24.60 -21.31 -3.01
CA LEU A 939 -24.91 -22.11 -4.21
C LEU A 939 -24.01 -23.36 -4.32
N ILE A 940 -24.62 -24.50 -4.65
CA ILE A 940 -23.93 -25.78 -4.89
C ILE A 940 -23.37 -25.80 -6.31
N LEU A 941 -22.06 -25.58 -6.47
CA LEU A 941 -21.38 -25.57 -7.79
C LEU A 941 -20.88 -26.95 -8.22
N GLY A 942 -20.75 -27.91 -7.30
CA GLY A 942 -20.40 -29.28 -7.62
C GLY A 942 -21.21 -30.26 -6.80
N MET A 943 -21.65 -31.36 -7.41
CA MET A 943 -22.42 -32.39 -6.74
C MET A 943 -22.14 -33.77 -7.34
N THR A 944 -22.11 -34.80 -6.51
CA THR A 944 -22.05 -36.19 -6.96
C THR A 944 -22.98 -37.04 -6.12
N ILE A 945 -23.79 -37.87 -6.78
CA ILE A 945 -24.69 -38.82 -6.15
C ILE A 945 -24.24 -40.22 -6.59
N PRO A 946 -23.41 -40.93 -5.77
CA PRO A 946 -22.82 -42.20 -6.19
C PRO A 946 -23.85 -43.27 -6.54
N ARG A 947 -24.99 -43.29 -5.83
CA ARG A 947 -26.10 -44.23 -6.07
C ARG A 947 -26.82 -44.00 -7.40
N LEU A 948 -26.67 -42.82 -8.02
CA LEU A 948 -27.18 -42.51 -9.36
C LEU A 948 -26.12 -42.59 -10.45
N TYR A 949 -24.85 -42.80 -10.08
CA TYR A 949 -23.71 -42.74 -10.99
C TYR A 949 -23.61 -41.45 -11.81
N SER A 950 -24.05 -40.33 -11.22
CA SER A 950 -24.09 -39.02 -11.85
C SER A 950 -23.33 -37.96 -11.06
N SER A 951 -22.65 -37.08 -11.77
CA SER A 951 -21.98 -35.88 -11.23
C SER A 951 -22.41 -34.63 -11.97
N TRP A 952 -22.67 -33.56 -11.24
CA TRP A 952 -22.99 -32.22 -11.73
C TRP A 952 -21.85 -31.29 -11.35
N ILE A 953 -21.17 -30.67 -12.32
CA ILE A 953 -20.09 -29.74 -12.06
C ILE A 953 -20.34 -28.46 -12.87
N ALA A 954 -20.34 -27.31 -12.19
CA ALA A 954 -20.47 -26.03 -12.86
C ALA A 954 -19.26 -25.78 -13.77
N THR A 955 -19.52 -25.49 -15.04
CA THR A 955 -18.50 -25.15 -16.05
C THR A 955 -18.36 -23.63 -16.21
N LYS A 956 -19.46 -22.88 -16.02
CA LYS A 956 -19.50 -21.44 -16.23
C LYS A 956 -20.54 -20.76 -15.33
N VAL A 957 -20.17 -19.60 -14.77
CA VAL A 957 -21.08 -18.69 -14.03
C VAL A 957 -21.12 -17.35 -14.77
N SER A 958 -22.31 -16.89 -15.15
CA SER A 958 -22.53 -15.65 -15.91
C SER A 958 -23.45 -14.69 -15.13
N VAL A 959 -23.00 -13.45 -14.92
CA VAL A 959 -23.69 -12.45 -14.06
C VAL A 959 -24.35 -11.31 -14.85
N THR A 960 -23.96 -11.09 -16.11
CA THR A 960 -24.37 -9.92 -16.91
C THR A 960 -25.67 -10.09 -17.70
N ASP A 961 -26.08 -11.33 -18.01
CA ASP A 961 -27.16 -11.63 -18.98
C ASP A 961 -28.15 -12.68 -18.45
N VAL A 962 -28.68 -12.48 -17.24
CA VAL A 962 -29.65 -13.41 -16.61
C VAL A 962 -31.05 -13.16 -17.16
N ASN A 963 -31.69 -14.17 -17.77
CA ASN A 963 -33.09 -14.09 -18.21
C ASN A 963 -34.05 -14.21 -17.01
N GLU A 964 -34.22 -13.13 -16.25
CA GLU A 964 -35.08 -13.06 -15.06
C GLU A 964 -36.55 -13.38 -15.37
N ALA A 965 -37.05 -12.96 -16.53
CA ALA A 965 -38.42 -13.24 -16.97
C ALA A 965 -38.71 -14.73 -17.18
N GLY A 966 -37.67 -15.53 -17.41
CA GLY A 966 -37.74 -16.99 -17.55
C GLY A 966 -37.78 -17.76 -16.22
N ILE A 967 -37.58 -17.11 -15.08
CA ILE A 967 -37.61 -17.73 -13.75
C ILE A 967 -39.06 -17.76 -13.25
N LYS A 968 -39.85 -18.68 -13.81
CA LYS A 968 -41.27 -18.87 -13.47
C LYS A 968 -41.58 -20.35 -13.23
N PRO A 969 -42.56 -20.67 -12.37
CA PRO A 969 -43.05 -22.04 -12.22
C PRO A 969 -43.73 -22.52 -13.50
N VAL A 970 -43.77 -23.84 -13.68
CA VAL A 970 -44.51 -24.50 -14.75
C VAL A 970 -46.00 -24.47 -14.43
N THR A 971 -46.82 -24.00 -15.38
CA THR A 971 -48.28 -23.92 -15.24
C THR A 971 -48.95 -25.21 -15.69
N ALA A 972 -49.67 -25.89 -14.79
CA ALA A 972 -50.42 -27.10 -15.09
C ALA A 972 -51.90 -26.99 -14.67
N LYS A 973 -52.78 -27.78 -15.30
CA LYS A 973 -54.21 -27.85 -14.92
C LYS A 973 -54.42 -28.52 -13.56
N LYS A 974 -53.49 -29.38 -13.14
CA LYS A 974 -53.50 -30.08 -11.84
C LYS A 974 -52.06 -30.38 -11.43
N TYR A 975 -51.72 -30.13 -10.16
CA TYR A 975 -50.44 -30.48 -9.57
C TYR A 975 -50.55 -31.73 -8.70
N LEU A 976 -49.51 -32.56 -8.70
CA LEU A 976 -49.31 -33.63 -7.71
C LEU A 976 -48.39 -33.14 -6.58
N ASN A 977 -48.47 -33.77 -5.42
CA ASN A 977 -47.46 -33.63 -4.36
C ASN A 977 -46.50 -34.85 -4.38
N TYR A 978 -45.39 -34.80 -3.65
CA TYR A 978 -44.38 -35.87 -3.68
C TYR A 978 -44.95 -37.25 -3.29
N GLY A 979 -45.84 -37.29 -2.30
CA GLY A 979 -46.48 -38.54 -1.84
C GLY A 979 -47.39 -39.18 -2.90
N THR A 980 -48.24 -38.37 -3.55
CA THR A 980 -49.15 -38.84 -4.62
C THR A 980 -48.40 -39.22 -5.89
N LEU A 981 -47.33 -38.48 -6.24
CA LEU A 981 -46.44 -38.86 -7.34
C LEU A 981 -45.79 -40.23 -7.05
N ARG A 982 -45.37 -40.50 -5.81
CA ARG A 982 -44.77 -41.79 -5.42
C ARG A 982 -45.74 -42.94 -5.58
N SER A 983 -46.97 -42.81 -5.10
CA SER A 983 -47.99 -43.83 -5.33
C SER A 983 -48.28 -44.03 -6.81
N SER A 984 -48.40 -42.95 -7.60
CA SER A 984 -48.69 -43.04 -9.04
C SER A 984 -47.57 -43.69 -9.85
N ILE A 985 -46.30 -43.48 -9.47
CA ILE A 985 -45.17 -44.15 -10.11
C ILE A 985 -45.13 -45.63 -9.70
N LEU A 986 -45.25 -45.92 -8.40
CA LEU A 986 -45.26 -47.30 -7.89
C LEU A 986 -46.38 -48.13 -8.53
N ASP A 987 -47.57 -47.57 -8.69
CA ASP A 987 -48.69 -48.22 -9.37
C ASP A 987 -48.41 -48.52 -10.84
N ARG A 988 -47.60 -47.71 -11.53
CA ARG A 988 -47.22 -47.93 -12.94
C ARG A 988 -46.09 -48.95 -13.10
N VAL A 989 -45.16 -49.02 -12.14
CA VAL A 989 -43.99 -49.90 -12.23
C VAL A 989 -44.18 -51.25 -11.52
N LYS A 990 -45.27 -51.44 -10.77
CA LYS A 990 -45.58 -52.71 -10.07
C LYS A 990 -45.65 -53.92 -10.99
N GLU A 991 -45.92 -53.71 -12.28
CA GLU A 991 -46.03 -54.77 -13.29
C GLU A 991 -44.68 -55.10 -13.96
N TRP A 992 -43.62 -54.36 -13.63
CA TRP A 992 -42.34 -54.39 -14.37
C TRP A 992 -41.20 -55.12 -13.65
N GLY A 993 -41.43 -55.61 -12.42
CA GLY A 993 -40.43 -56.36 -11.65
C GLY A 993 -41.07 -57.33 -10.68
N GLU A 994 -40.35 -58.41 -10.34
CA GLU A 994 -40.81 -59.36 -9.33
C GLU A 994 -40.61 -58.77 -7.92
N PRO A 995 -41.66 -58.73 -7.05
CA PRO A 995 -41.58 -58.11 -5.72
C PRO A 995 -40.55 -58.73 -4.77
N ASP A 996 -39.97 -59.88 -5.10
CA ASP A 996 -39.03 -60.60 -4.24
C ASP A 996 -37.60 -60.68 -4.81
N ASP A 997 -37.37 -60.21 -6.05
CA ASP A 997 -36.04 -60.15 -6.65
C ASP A 997 -35.25 -58.92 -6.14
N PRO A 998 -34.08 -59.10 -5.50
CA PRO A 998 -33.23 -58.00 -5.04
C PRO A 998 -32.79 -57.05 -6.16
N SER A 999 -32.59 -57.56 -7.38
CA SER A 999 -32.13 -56.74 -8.51
C SER A 999 -33.23 -55.80 -9.01
N SER A 1000 -34.46 -56.31 -9.08
CA SER A 1000 -35.68 -55.55 -9.38
C SER A 1000 -35.97 -54.48 -8.32
N LYS A 1001 -35.82 -54.79 -7.02
CA LYS A 1001 -35.94 -53.82 -5.92
C LYS A 1001 -34.93 -52.68 -6.04
N GLN A 1002 -33.66 -53.03 -6.23
CA GLN A 1002 -32.58 -52.04 -6.35
C GLN A 1002 -32.77 -51.13 -7.56
N TRP A 1003 -33.21 -51.68 -8.69
CA TRP A 1003 -33.51 -50.90 -9.89
C TRP A 1003 -34.71 -49.98 -9.69
N MET A 1004 -35.80 -50.47 -9.09
CA MET A 1004 -36.99 -49.66 -8.78
C MET A 1004 -36.67 -48.50 -7.82
N GLU A 1005 -35.85 -48.74 -6.79
CA GLU A 1005 -35.40 -47.68 -5.87
C GLU A 1005 -34.57 -46.61 -6.59
N GLN A 1006 -33.62 -47.01 -7.43
CA GLN A 1006 -32.82 -46.07 -8.24
C GLN A 1006 -33.69 -45.27 -9.21
N PHE A 1007 -34.68 -45.92 -9.83
CA PHE A 1007 -35.63 -45.26 -10.73
C PHE A 1007 -36.46 -44.22 -9.99
N LEU A 1008 -36.98 -44.55 -8.80
CA LEU A 1008 -37.68 -43.59 -7.94
C LEU A 1008 -36.76 -42.43 -7.56
N TRP A 1009 -35.52 -42.69 -7.13
CA TRP A 1009 -34.57 -41.63 -6.79
C TRP A 1009 -34.31 -40.69 -7.96
N ARG A 1010 -34.09 -41.21 -9.18
CA ARG A 1010 -33.92 -40.39 -10.39
C ARG A 1010 -35.16 -39.61 -10.76
N THR A 1011 -36.35 -40.09 -10.39
CA THR A 1011 -37.61 -39.43 -10.70
C THR A 1011 -37.92 -38.28 -9.74
N PHE A 1012 -37.54 -38.44 -8.46
CA PHE A 1012 -37.78 -37.45 -7.40
C PHE A 1012 -36.66 -36.42 -7.21
N LEU A 1013 -35.47 -36.71 -7.74
CA LEU A 1013 -34.41 -35.73 -7.99
C LEU A 1013 -34.71 -34.97 -9.27
#